data_AF-A0A2T7M288-F1
#
_entry.id   AF-A0A2T7M288-F1
#
_cell.length_a   1.000
_cell.length_b   1.000
_cell.length_c   1.000
_cell.angle_alpha   90.00
_cell.angle_beta   90.00
_cell.angle_gamma   90.00
#
_symmetry.space_group_name_H-M   'P 1'
#
loop_
_entity.id
_entity.type
_entity.pdbx_description
1 polymer ?
#
loop_
_entity_poly.entity_id
_entity_poly.type
_entity_poly.pdbx_seq_one_letter_code
_entity_poly.pdbx_strand_id
1 'polypeptide(L)'
;MGVVRWLSTPAPEPGTGSGSGGGVEGQWVCHATGFLTPEIASPQSGGGSVLSAAWPPPGAERVELAGVYADLAAEGYEYGPVFQGLSGVWRSGEEVFAEVALPEGTGVDGFGLHPALLDAALQAAGFGSFVPDTDTDASAGGGVRLPFAWSGVSLFASGASSLRVRLWPVGEDGFGVELADAAGLPVARVDSLVTREISPEQLNTASGGSDVTDQALWRLSWTSVGVPAPEERRPEWVVLGEGSVLAGATDTVADLAEIKRRADTGGEIPQWVLVDVEAWAAAAVPESGADVPDVVRSVTGRALTLVQEWLSDDRLAASRLVWVTRGAVGVHAQEPVPGLALSGVWGLVRAAQSEHPDRFALLDLDPADPAGTEDQVVSAIPVDEALSLLASGEPQLVVRQEELLAARLAPARTGGALTASVGDAPWRLAKDSGGNLDALTVVPAPDTTEALGEGEVRIAVRAAGVNFRDVLMALGMVPARGTRLGGEAAGVVTHLGPGVTGLAVGDRVMGVFDGPFGPVAVADRRMVARIPGHWTYAEAATIPLVYLTAYYGLVDLAAVKPGDRVLVHAATGGVGMAAVQLARHLGAEVYGTASPGKWATLGAMGFDERHLASSRSLHFADHFLTGTEGEGVDVVLNSLAHEYVDASLRLLPRGGHFLEMGKTDIRDADEVAAAHPGVAYQAYDLTVFTGVGSPGAIPERIQEILAELLALFDKGVLRPLPVTTWDVRRASTALRHMSQARHTGKIALTVPQRLNPGGTALVTGGTGVLGSLLARHLVTEHGVRNLLLVSRRGEDAPGAASQREELAALGADVRIVACDTSDRTALQSLLSTVPAEAPLTGVFHTAGVLDDGVVEAMTPERVDAVMRPKVDAAWHLHELTRDLDLAAFVLYSSAAGVSGDAGQANYAAANVFLDALAQRRRAAGLPGQSLAWGLWEDRSEMTGHLGDAELARLADAGVRGFAAAEGLALLDHATAFDEALLVPMRLDTAALASDGSAVPHLFRGIVRAPVARRIATDDTSGQGTDLETRLARLSPAERNETVLDLVRERVAAVLGHAGTDAVEPARAFKEIGFDSLTAVELRNRLNTATGLRLPATLVFDYPTPTALAQYLLTELAPGLPAEEPLGVRLLEQLAHIETVMEESTATADLDADLRSAVTARLNGILTAWNSAQRAADPGAAAVELDSASDDEIFDFIDSTFGKS
;
A
#
# COMPACT_ATOMS: atom_id res chain seq x y z
N MET A 1 0.14 12.26 -38.60
CA MET A 1 -0.93 12.31 -37.59
C MET A 1 -0.28 12.14 -36.23
N GLY A 2 -0.36 13.14 -35.38
CA GLY A 2 0.09 13.03 -33.99
C GLY A 2 -1.05 12.51 -33.12
N VAL A 3 -0.78 11.58 -32.19
CA VAL A 3 -1.77 11.15 -31.18
C VAL A 3 -1.73 12.15 -30.03
N VAL A 4 -2.88 12.65 -29.60
CA VAL A 4 -3.04 13.52 -28.43
C VAL A 4 -3.80 12.75 -27.36
N ARG A 5 -3.33 12.85 -26.11
CA ARG A 5 -4.02 12.30 -24.94
C ARG A 5 -4.21 13.42 -23.92
N TRP A 6 -5.42 13.55 -23.39
CA TRP A 6 -5.72 14.43 -22.27
C TRP A 6 -5.67 13.59 -21.00
N LEU A 7 -4.75 13.94 -20.11
CA LEU A 7 -4.47 13.20 -18.89
C LEU A 7 -4.66 14.16 -17.69
N SER A 8 -5.12 13.65 -16.55
CA SER A 8 -4.99 14.38 -15.28
C SER A 8 -4.30 13.53 -14.25
N THR A 9 -3.58 14.17 -13.34
CA THR A 9 -3.21 13.60 -12.04
C THR A 9 -4.22 14.07 -10.99
N PRO A 10 -4.40 13.32 -9.88
CA PRO A 10 -4.95 13.90 -8.67
C PRO A 10 -4.15 15.15 -8.29
N ALA A 11 -4.82 16.26 -7.96
CA ALA A 11 -4.14 17.49 -7.59
C ALA A 11 -3.20 17.24 -6.38
N PRO A 12 -1.95 17.74 -6.39
CA PRO A 12 -1.10 17.70 -5.21
C PRO A 12 -1.74 18.53 -4.09
N GLU A 13 -1.68 18.05 -2.85
CA GLU A 13 -2.14 18.80 -1.68
C GLU A 13 -1.45 20.16 -1.60
N PRO A 14 -2.19 21.28 -1.42
CA PRO A 14 -1.57 22.57 -1.30
C PRO A 14 -1.05 22.79 0.14
N GLY A 15 0.26 22.67 0.34
CA GLY A 15 0.97 23.38 1.42
C GLY A 15 1.97 22.58 2.25
N THR A 16 3.21 22.45 1.75
CA THR A 16 4.41 22.42 2.62
C THR A 16 5.43 23.38 2.03
N GLY A 17 5.51 24.58 2.60
CA GLY A 17 6.57 25.53 2.29
C GLY A 17 7.90 25.03 2.84
N SER A 18 8.91 25.00 1.95
CA SER A 18 10.35 24.87 2.17
C SER A 18 10.84 23.72 3.07
N GLY A 19 11.24 22.62 2.43
CA GLY A 19 12.10 21.57 2.98
C GLY A 19 12.06 20.30 2.12
N SER A 20 13.09 20.09 1.29
CA SER A 20 13.45 18.86 0.55
C SER A 20 12.31 17.92 0.10
N GLY A 21 11.90 18.06 -1.17
CA GLY A 21 10.73 17.39 -1.74
C GLY A 21 10.89 15.90 -2.04
N GLY A 22 10.13 15.06 -1.34
CA GLY A 22 9.68 13.75 -1.80
C GLY A 22 8.26 13.86 -2.37
N GLY A 23 8.11 13.84 -3.69
CA GLY A 23 6.81 13.91 -4.35
C GLY A 23 6.16 12.53 -4.45
N VAL A 24 4.99 12.35 -3.85
CA VAL A 24 4.13 11.18 -4.12
C VAL A 24 3.45 11.43 -5.47
N GLU A 25 3.86 10.71 -6.51
CA GLU A 25 3.26 10.80 -7.85
C GLU A 25 1.84 10.19 -7.86
N GLY A 26 0.83 11.01 -8.17
CA GLY A 26 -0.52 10.54 -8.47
C GLY A 26 -0.60 9.83 -9.83
N GLN A 27 -1.42 8.78 -9.91
CA GLN A 27 -1.63 7.99 -11.13
C GLN A 27 -2.29 8.85 -12.23
N TRP A 28 -1.71 8.89 -13.43
CA TRP A 28 -2.29 9.59 -14.58
C TRP A 28 -3.56 8.89 -15.09
N VAL A 29 -4.68 9.58 -15.07
CA VAL A 29 -5.94 9.11 -15.66
C VAL A 29 -6.10 9.71 -17.05
N CYS A 30 -6.25 8.86 -18.06
CA CYS A 30 -6.52 9.32 -19.43
C CYS A 30 -8.01 9.58 -19.62
N HIS A 31 -8.36 10.86 -19.78
CA HIS A 31 -9.74 11.32 -19.92
C HIS A 31 -10.22 11.37 -21.37
N ALA A 32 -9.32 11.66 -22.31
CA ALA A 32 -9.64 11.65 -23.73
C ALA A 32 -8.40 11.32 -24.58
N THR A 33 -8.64 10.84 -25.81
CA THR A 33 -7.60 10.60 -26.81
C THR A 33 -8.08 11.02 -28.20
N GLY A 34 -7.19 11.54 -29.04
CA GLY A 34 -7.51 11.99 -30.39
C GLY A 34 -6.31 12.04 -31.32
N PHE A 35 -6.52 12.45 -32.57
CA PHE A 35 -5.48 12.60 -33.58
C PHE A 35 -5.46 14.03 -34.13
N LEU A 36 -4.28 14.61 -34.29
CA LEU A 36 -4.07 15.89 -34.97
C LEU A 36 -3.46 15.67 -36.37
N THR A 37 -3.99 16.39 -37.35
CA THR A 37 -3.51 16.44 -38.73
C THR A 37 -2.99 17.83 -39.07
N PRO A 38 -1.87 17.97 -39.81
CA PRO A 38 -1.32 19.26 -40.23
C PRO A 38 -2.11 19.92 -41.38
N GLU A 39 -3.28 19.39 -41.74
CA GLU A 39 -4.10 19.90 -42.83
C GLU A 39 -4.80 21.20 -42.38
N ILE A 40 -4.45 22.33 -43.02
CA ILE A 40 -5.14 23.60 -42.79
C ILE A 40 -6.46 23.54 -43.56
N ALA A 41 -7.55 23.23 -42.85
CA ALA A 41 -8.89 23.38 -43.40
C ALA A 41 -9.12 24.85 -43.78
N SER A 42 -9.28 25.13 -45.08
CA SER A 42 -9.71 26.45 -45.53
C SER A 42 -11.21 26.61 -45.24
N PRO A 43 -11.69 27.77 -44.74
CA PRO A 43 -13.11 27.99 -44.43
C PRO A 43 -14.07 27.80 -45.63
N GLN A 44 -13.54 27.67 -46.85
CA GLN A 44 -14.27 27.68 -48.11
C GLN A 44 -14.54 26.28 -48.71
N SER A 45 -14.00 25.21 -48.14
CA SER A 45 -14.05 23.87 -48.76
C SER A 45 -15.39 23.12 -48.61
N GLY A 46 -16.42 23.74 -48.02
CA GLY A 46 -17.73 23.10 -47.84
C GLY A 46 -18.88 24.07 -47.57
N GLY A 47 -19.33 24.78 -48.61
CA GLY A 47 -20.54 25.63 -48.61
C GLY A 47 -20.39 26.91 -47.76
N GLY A 48 -20.80 28.07 -48.28
CA GLY A 48 -20.69 29.34 -47.54
C GLY A 48 -21.38 29.27 -46.16
N SER A 49 -20.72 29.81 -45.13
CA SER A 49 -21.25 29.79 -43.75
C SER A 49 -22.61 30.51 -43.67
N VAL A 50 -23.65 29.78 -43.26
CA VAL A 50 -25.01 30.31 -43.08
C VAL A 50 -25.05 31.37 -41.96
N LEU A 51 -24.08 31.32 -41.03
CA LEU A 51 -23.96 32.25 -39.90
C LEU A 51 -23.48 33.66 -40.31
N SER A 52 -23.00 33.82 -41.55
CA SER A 52 -22.61 35.12 -42.12
C SER A 52 -23.77 35.91 -42.75
N ALA A 53 -24.99 35.34 -42.77
CA ALA A 53 -26.21 35.94 -43.29
C ALA A 53 -27.03 36.68 -42.19
N ALA A 54 -28.25 37.13 -42.52
CA ALA A 54 -29.16 37.78 -41.56
C ALA A 54 -29.44 36.88 -40.34
N TRP A 55 -29.37 37.45 -39.13
CA TRP A 55 -29.46 36.72 -37.87
C TRP A 55 -30.57 37.29 -36.95
N PRO A 56 -31.40 36.44 -36.30
CA PRO A 56 -31.47 34.98 -36.48
C PRO A 56 -31.93 34.61 -37.91
N PRO A 57 -31.69 33.37 -38.38
CA PRO A 57 -32.01 32.96 -39.74
C PRO A 57 -33.49 33.23 -40.09
N PRO A 58 -33.81 33.82 -41.27
CA PRO A 58 -35.19 34.09 -41.66
C PRO A 58 -36.04 32.82 -41.69
N GLY A 59 -37.10 32.78 -40.88
CA GLY A 59 -38.01 31.64 -40.77
C GLY A 59 -37.71 30.69 -39.60
N ALA A 60 -36.66 30.93 -38.80
CA ALA A 60 -36.41 30.17 -37.57
C ALA A 60 -37.33 30.60 -36.42
N GLU A 61 -37.95 29.64 -35.74
CA GLU A 61 -38.87 29.86 -34.61
C GLU A 61 -38.09 29.90 -33.30
N ARG A 62 -38.36 30.89 -32.43
CA ARG A 62 -37.67 31.05 -31.15
C ARG A 62 -38.17 30.03 -30.12
N VAL A 63 -37.25 29.43 -29.37
CA VAL A 63 -37.54 28.50 -28.26
C VAL A 63 -37.51 29.24 -26.91
N GLU A 64 -38.39 28.86 -25.99
CA GLU A 64 -38.45 29.40 -24.63
C GLU A 64 -37.33 28.81 -23.76
N LEU A 65 -36.62 29.65 -23.01
CA LEU A 65 -35.46 29.25 -22.20
C LEU A 65 -35.68 29.37 -20.68
N ALA A 66 -36.84 29.84 -20.24
CA ALA A 66 -37.15 29.98 -18.82
C ALA A 66 -37.18 28.59 -18.14
N GLY A 67 -36.44 28.43 -17.04
CA GLY A 67 -36.43 27.20 -16.23
C GLY A 67 -35.40 26.14 -16.63
N VAL A 68 -34.80 26.23 -17.81
CA VAL A 68 -33.93 25.19 -18.40
C VAL A 68 -32.82 24.70 -17.46
N TYR A 69 -32.08 25.60 -16.80
CA TYR A 69 -31.00 25.20 -15.89
C TYR A 69 -31.50 24.63 -14.55
N ALA A 70 -32.71 25.00 -14.12
CA ALA A 70 -33.31 24.42 -12.93
C ALA A 70 -33.81 23.00 -13.20
N ASP A 71 -34.36 22.77 -14.39
CA ASP A 71 -34.80 21.43 -14.83
C ASP A 71 -33.59 20.49 -14.99
N LEU A 72 -32.50 20.96 -15.60
CA LEU A 72 -31.23 20.21 -15.69
C LEU A 72 -30.66 19.89 -14.29
N ALA A 73 -30.72 20.83 -13.34
CA ALA A 73 -30.27 20.60 -11.97
C ALA A 73 -31.12 19.53 -11.25
N ALA A 74 -32.44 19.51 -11.49
CA ALA A 74 -33.33 18.48 -10.93
C ALA A 74 -33.03 17.08 -11.48
N GLU A 75 -32.48 16.99 -12.69
CA GLU A 75 -31.99 15.75 -13.33
C GLU A 75 -30.54 15.39 -12.92
N GLY A 76 -29.93 16.16 -12.01
CA GLY A 76 -28.58 15.92 -11.49
C GLY A 76 -27.45 16.69 -12.19
N TYR A 77 -27.78 17.65 -13.06
CA TYR A 77 -26.83 18.46 -13.85
C TYR A 77 -26.78 19.91 -13.36
N GLU A 78 -25.97 20.15 -12.33
CA GLU A 78 -25.78 21.50 -11.79
C GLU A 78 -24.73 22.30 -12.58
N TYR A 79 -25.19 23.22 -13.44
CA TYR A 79 -24.32 24.16 -14.13
C TYR A 79 -24.05 25.41 -13.28
N GLY A 80 -22.78 25.65 -12.97
CA GLY A 80 -22.36 26.88 -12.30
C GLY A 80 -22.58 28.14 -13.17
N PRO A 81 -22.55 29.36 -12.58
CA PRO A 81 -22.95 30.60 -13.26
C PRO A 81 -22.22 30.91 -14.58
N VAL A 82 -20.96 30.47 -14.72
CA VAL A 82 -20.15 30.71 -15.94
C VAL A 82 -20.59 29.82 -17.11
N PHE A 83 -21.21 28.66 -16.83
CA PHE A 83 -21.68 27.71 -17.83
C PHE A 83 -23.13 27.94 -18.25
N GLN A 84 -23.81 28.94 -17.67
CA GLN A 84 -25.18 29.31 -18.01
C GLN A 84 -25.22 30.35 -19.15
N GLY A 85 -24.57 30.04 -20.26
CA GLY A 85 -24.26 30.99 -21.34
C GLY A 85 -25.32 31.15 -22.44
N LEU A 86 -26.37 30.31 -22.47
CA LEU A 86 -27.46 30.39 -23.47
C LEU A 86 -28.29 31.66 -23.33
N SER A 87 -28.29 32.50 -24.37
CA SER A 87 -29.06 33.75 -24.42
C SER A 87 -30.25 33.71 -25.39
N GLY A 88 -30.20 32.83 -26.40
CA GLY A 88 -31.29 32.61 -27.34
C GLY A 88 -31.14 31.30 -28.12
N VAL A 89 -32.25 30.62 -28.40
CA VAL A 89 -32.30 29.42 -29.24
C VAL A 89 -33.43 29.55 -30.26
N TRP A 90 -33.19 29.11 -31.49
CA TRP A 90 -34.16 29.04 -32.57
C TRP A 90 -34.10 27.70 -33.30
N ARG A 91 -35.24 27.23 -33.81
CA ARG A 91 -35.35 25.99 -34.60
C ARG A 91 -35.82 26.30 -36.01
N SER A 92 -35.22 25.63 -37.00
CA SER A 92 -35.68 25.69 -38.39
C SER A 92 -35.52 24.30 -39.02
N GLY A 93 -36.62 23.54 -39.07
CA GLY A 93 -36.58 22.13 -39.47
C GLY A 93 -35.82 21.29 -38.43
N GLU A 94 -34.84 20.53 -38.88
CA GLU A 94 -33.96 19.70 -38.03
C GLU A 94 -32.73 20.46 -37.53
N GLU A 95 -32.56 21.74 -37.91
CA GLU A 95 -31.44 22.57 -37.48
C GLU A 95 -31.80 23.41 -36.25
N VAL A 96 -30.83 23.56 -35.35
CA VAL A 96 -30.90 24.41 -34.16
C VAL A 96 -29.89 25.53 -34.28
N PHE A 97 -30.30 26.75 -33.95
CA PHE A 97 -29.47 27.93 -33.91
C PHE A 97 -29.45 28.49 -32.49
N ALA A 98 -28.30 28.94 -32.00
CA ALA A 98 -28.21 29.53 -30.68
C ALA A 98 -27.30 30.76 -30.64
N GLU A 99 -27.59 31.66 -29.71
CA GLU A 99 -26.68 32.69 -29.24
C GLU A 99 -26.20 32.29 -27.85
N VAL A 100 -24.88 32.35 -27.67
CA VAL A 100 -24.23 32.07 -26.38
C VAL A 100 -23.22 33.15 -26.06
N ALA A 101 -23.11 33.52 -24.78
CA ALA A 101 -22.17 34.53 -24.33
C ALA A 101 -21.62 34.18 -22.95
N LEU A 102 -20.35 34.53 -22.71
CA LEU A 102 -19.75 34.46 -21.38
C LEU A 102 -20.21 35.64 -20.52
N PRO A 103 -20.26 35.48 -19.18
CA PRO A 103 -20.48 36.60 -18.28
C PRO A 103 -19.43 37.71 -18.45
N GLU A 104 -19.84 38.98 -18.29
CA GLU A 104 -18.93 40.13 -18.34
C GLU A 104 -17.76 39.96 -17.35
N GLY A 105 -16.54 40.23 -17.81
CA GLY A 105 -15.32 40.09 -16.99
C GLY A 105 -14.67 38.71 -17.01
N THR A 106 -15.24 37.72 -17.73
CA THR A 106 -14.61 36.42 -17.95
C THR A 106 -13.44 36.56 -18.95
N GLY A 107 -12.24 36.17 -18.54
CA GLY A 107 -11.06 36.19 -19.41
C GLY A 107 -11.14 35.14 -20.51
N VAL A 108 -10.95 35.55 -21.77
CA VAL A 108 -10.93 34.66 -22.95
C VAL A 108 -9.50 34.33 -23.41
N ASP A 109 -8.50 35.00 -22.84
CA ASP A 109 -7.09 34.85 -23.19
C ASP A 109 -6.56 33.46 -22.82
N GLY A 110 -5.75 32.86 -23.70
CA GLY A 110 -5.15 31.54 -23.49
C GLY A 110 -5.99 30.36 -23.99
N PHE A 111 -7.23 30.58 -24.43
CA PHE A 111 -8.08 29.53 -25.01
C PHE A 111 -8.21 29.69 -26.53
N GLY A 112 -8.17 28.56 -27.26
CA GLY A 112 -8.62 28.54 -28.66
C GLY A 112 -10.11 28.89 -28.75
N LEU A 113 -10.93 28.25 -27.92
CA LEU A 113 -12.31 28.60 -27.64
C LEU A 113 -12.56 28.35 -26.15
N HIS A 114 -13.19 29.30 -25.45
CA HIS A 114 -13.41 29.16 -24.01
C HIS A 114 -14.31 27.95 -23.70
N PRO A 115 -13.93 27.02 -22.81
CA PRO A 115 -14.69 25.79 -22.56
C PRO A 115 -16.14 26.02 -22.17
N ALA A 116 -16.43 26.98 -21.30
CA ALA A 116 -17.81 27.30 -20.92
C ALA A 116 -18.64 27.90 -22.09
N LEU A 117 -17.99 28.56 -23.04
CA LEU A 117 -18.66 29.13 -24.22
C LEU A 117 -18.95 28.02 -25.26
N LEU A 118 -18.03 27.07 -25.42
CA LEU A 118 -18.23 25.88 -26.23
C LEU A 118 -19.32 24.98 -25.62
N ASP A 119 -19.28 24.73 -24.32
CA ASP A 119 -20.29 23.91 -23.63
C ASP A 119 -21.69 24.52 -23.75
N ALA A 120 -21.83 25.83 -23.50
CA ALA A 120 -23.09 26.54 -23.73
C ALA A 120 -23.60 26.40 -25.17
N ALA A 121 -22.70 26.36 -26.17
CA ALA A 121 -23.08 26.12 -27.57
C ALA A 121 -23.61 24.69 -27.78
N LEU A 122 -23.07 23.69 -27.08
CA LEU A 122 -23.53 22.31 -27.15
C LEU A 122 -24.84 22.09 -26.39
N GLN A 123 -25.10 22.83 -25.31
CA GLN A 123 -26.37 22.75 -24.57
C GLN A 123 -27.58 23.03 -25.47
N ALA A 124 -27.40 23.80 -26.55
CA ALA A 124 -28.44 24.01 -27.56
C ALA A 124 -28.90 22.72 -28.27
N ALA A 125 -28.10 21.65 -28.23
CA ALA A 125 -28.44 20.33 -28.80
C ALA A 125 -29.69 19.71 -28.16
N GLY A 126 -29.97 20.01 -26.89
CA GLY A 126 -31.18 19.56 -26.20
C GLY A 126 -32.49 20.07 -26.81
N PHE A 127 -32.41 21.07 -27.71
CA PHE A 127 -33.55 21.61 -28.43
C PHE A 127 -33.67 21.09 -29.87
N GLY A 128 -32.87 20.10 -30.28
CA GLY A 128 -32.88 19.50 -31.63
C GLY A 128 -33.53 18.12 -31.68
N SER A 129 -34.04 17.70 -32.83
CA SER A 129 -34.68 16.38 -33.04
C SER A 129 -33.71 15.20 -33.12
N PHE A 130 -32.41 15.46 -32.97
CA PHE A 130 -31.32 14.47 -32.93
C PHE A 130 -31.01 13.98 -31.51
N VAL A 131 -31.70 14.53 -30.50
CA VAL A 131 -31.82 13.94 -29.17
C VAL A 131 -33.28 13.49 -29.04
N PRO A 132 -33.59 12.19 -28.88
CA PRO A 132 -34.97 11.74 -28.73
C PRO A 132 -35.61 12.39 -27.50
N ASP A 133 -36.86 12.86 -27.61
CA ASP A 133 -37.60 13.51 -26.53
C ASP A 133 -37.56 12.65 -25.24
N THR A 134 -37.01 13.22 -24.16
CA THR A 134 -37.06 12.64 -22.80
C THR A 134 -38.48 12.67 -22.21
N ASP A 135 -39.45 13.20 -22.94
CA ASP A 135 -40.81 13.51 -22.47
C ASP A 135 -41.84 12.40 -22.72
N THR A 136 -41.41 11.15 -22.85
CA THR A 136 -42.33 9.99 -22.83
C THR A 136 -41.94 8.98 -21.75
N ASP A 137 -42.77 8.93 -20.71
CA ASP A 137 -42.74 8.05 -19.54
C ASP A 137 -41.66 8.33 -18.47
N ALA A 138 -41.97 9.26 -17.55
CA ALA A 138 -41.30 9.49 -16.25
C ALA A 138 -41.31 8.28 -15.28
N SER A 139 -41.43 7.05 -15.78
CA SER A 139 -41.41 5.79 -15.01
C SER A 139 -40.40 4.76 -15.54
N ALA A 140 -39.62 5.10 -16.56
CA ALA A 140 -38.39 4.40 -16.91
C ALA A 140 -37.25 5.41 -16.84
N GLY A 141 -36.24 5.17 -16.01
CA GLY A 141 -35.10 6.08 -15.85
C GLY A 141 -34.36 6.29 -17.17
N GLY A 142 -34.67 7.38 -17.88
CA GLY A 142 -33.94 7.82 -19.07
C GLY A 142 -32.61 8.42 -18.65
N GLY A 143 -31.51 7.89 -19.18
CA GLY A 143 -30.18 8.44 -18.95
C GLY A 143 -29.96 9.70 -19.78
N VAL A 144 -29.05 10.55 -19.33
CA VAL A 144 -28.68 11.77 -20.05
C VAL A 144 -27.54 11.46 -21.01
N ARG A 145 -27.58 12.09 -22.18
CA ARG A 145 -26.56 11.89 -23.22
C ARG A 145 -25.42 12.90 -23.10
N LEU A 146 -24.19 12.40 -23.00
CA LEU A 146 -22.99 13.22 -22.93
C LEU A 146 -22.15 13.15 -24.22
N PRO A 147 -21.45 14.23 -24.60
CA PRO A 147 -20.49 14.23 -25.70
C PRO A 147 -19.44 13.11 -25.54
N PHE A 148 -19.38 12.17 -26.48
CA PHE A 148 -18.49 11.01 -26.39
C PHE A 148 -17.35 11.06 -27.41
N ALA A 149 -17.65 11.36 -28.68
CA ALA A 149 -16.66 11.36 -29.75
C ALA A 149 -16.82 12.52 -30.72
N TRP A 150 -15.72 13.23 -30.96
CA TRP A 150 -15.63 14.38 -31.86
C TRP A 150 -14.86 14.01 -33.12
N SER A 151 -15.37 14.37 -34.28
CA SER A 151 -14.74 14.13 -35.58
C SER A 151 -14.75 15.38 -36.44
N GLY A 152 -13.64 15.66 -37.14
CA GLY A 152 -13.52 16.81 -38.04
C GLY A 152 -13.58 18.16 -37.33
N VAL A 153 -12.87 18.31 -36.21
CA VAL A 153 -12.82 19.58 -35.46
C VAL A 153 -11.80 20.53 -36.11
N SER A 154 -12.26 21.71 -36.51
CA SER A 154 -11.43 22.78 -37.07
C SER A 154 -11.65 24.08 -36.30
N LEU A 155 -10.57 24.75 -35.90
CA LEU A 155 -10.58 26.06 -35.24
C LEU A 155 -10.01 27.11 -36.21
N PHE A 156 -10.74 28.20 -36.43
CA PHE A 156 -10.41 29.25 -37.39
C PHE A 156 -10.00 30.57 -36.73
N ALA A 157 -10.58 30.89 -35.57
CA ALA A 157 -10.30 32.11 -34.80
C ALA A 157 -10.41 31.84 -33.30
N SER A 158 -9.74 32.66 -32.48
CA SER A 158 -9.77 32.59 -31.01
C SER A 158 -10.14 33.95 -30.39
N GLY A 159 -10.41 33.96 -29.09
CA GLY A 159 -10.75 35.18 -28.33
C GLY A 159 -12.22 35.61 -28.40
N ALA A 160 -13.11 34.74 -28.90
CA ALA A 160 -14.55 35.02 -28.89
C ALA A 160 -15.12 34.95 -27.46
N SER A 161 -15.87 35.98 -27.07
CA SER A 161 -16.65 36.02 -25.80
C SER A 161 -18.15 35.76 -26.02
N SER A 162 -18.59 35.73 -27.27
CA SER A 162 -19.95 35.37 -27.69
C SER A 162 -19.92 34.65 -29.04
N LEU A 163 -20.86 33.73 -29.25
CA LEU A 163 -20.98 32.95 -30.48
C LEU A 163 -22.42 32.91 -31.00
N ARG A 164 -22.51 32.86 -32.33
CA ARG A 164 -23.64 32.31 -33.07
C ARG A 164 -23.35 30.85 -33.38
N VAL A 165 -24.30 29.99 -33.10
CA VAL A 165 -24.18 28.53 -33.17
C VAL A 165 -25.18 28.00 -34.17
N ARG A 166 -24.79 27.02 -34.97
CA ARG A 166 -25.67 26.18 -35.77
C ARG A 166 -25.37 24.71 -35.52
N LEU A 167 -26.40 23.93 -35.28
CA LEU A 167 -26.36 22.49 -35.08
C LEU A 167 -27.25 21.81 -36.13
N TRP A 168 -26.82 20.68 -36.68
CA TRP A 168 -27.59 19.88 -37.63
C TRP A 168 -27.34 18.38 -37.42
N PRO A 169 -28.30 17.49 -37.73
CA PRO A 169 -28.14 16.05 -37.52
C PRO A 169 -27.06 15.45 -38.43
N VAL A 170 -26.28 14.50 -37.88
CA VAL A 170 -25.25 13.73 -38.58
C VAL A 170 -25.28 12.28 -38.10
N GLY A 171 -25.91 11.39 -38.88
CA GLY A 171 -26.14 10.00 -38.48
C GLY A 171 -27.29 9.84 -37.48
N GLU A 172 -27.41 8.66 -36.85
CA GLU A 172 -28.51 8.36 -35.90
C GLU A 172 -28.25 8.91 -34.48
N ASP A 173 -26.99 9.00 -34.03
CA ASP A 173 -26.62 9.37 -32.65
C ASP A 173 -25.68 10.61 -32.57
N GLY A 174 -25.61 11.42 -33.62
CA GLY A 174 -24.69 12.55 -33.68
C GLY A 174 -25.21 13.79 -34.41
N PHE A 175 -24.51 14.90 -34.21
CA PHE A 175 -24.81 16.19 -34.85
C PHE A 175 -23.52 16.95 -35.19
N GLY A 176 -23.57 17.79 -36.22
CA GLY A 176 -22.50 18.72 -36.57
C GLY A 176 -22.67 20.06 -35.86
N VAL A 177 -21.56 20.80 -35.70
CA VAL A 177 -21.52 22.10 -35.04
C VAL A 177 -20.80 23.11 -35.92
N GLU A 178 -21.37 24.29 -36.10
CA GLU A 178 -20.74 25.44 -36.76
C GLU A 178 -20.84 26.65 -35.81
N LEU A 179 -19.71 27.30 -35.56
CA LEU A 179 -19.57 28.41 -34.62
C LEU A 179 -19.02 29.64 -35.34
N ALA A 180 -19.67 30.77 -35.16
CA ALA A 180 -19.23 32.08 -35.65
C ALA A 180 -19.29 33.13 -34.55
N ASP A 181 -18.52 34.20 -34.67
CA ASP A 181 -18.60 35.33 -33.74
C ASP A 181 -19.88 36.16 -33.93
N ALA A 182 -20.05 37.22 -33.13
CA ALA A 182 -21.20 38.13 -33.25
C ALA A 182 -21.28 38.86 -34.61
N ALA A 183 -20.18 38.96 -35.35
CA ALA A 183 -20.12 39.52 -36.70
C ALA A 183 -20.41 38.47 -37.81
N GLY A 184 -20.55 37.19 -37.45
CA GLY A 184 -20.76 36.09 -38.38
C GLY A 184 -19.47 35.56 -39.02
N LEU A 185 -18.29 35.91 -38.48
CA LEU A 185 -17.02 35.36 -38.92
C LEU A 185 -16.81 33.96 -38.32
N PRO A 186 -16.36 32.96 -39.11
CA PRO A 186 -16.17 31.61 -38.62
C PRO A 186 -15.15 31.53 -37.48
N VAL A 187 -15.55 30.87 -36.38
CA VAL A 187 -14.72 30.62 -35.19
C VAL A 187 -14.28 29.17 -35.16
N ALA A 188 -15.20 28.21 -35.28
CA ALA A 188 -14.89 26.78 -35.28
C ALA A 188 -15.97 25.95 -36.00
N ARG A 189 -15.62 24.74 -36.41
CA ARG A 189 -16.53 23.75 -36.99
C ARG A 189 -16.21 22.35 -36.49
N VAL A 190 -17.24 21.55 -36.30
CA VAL A 190 -17.20 20.13 -35.93
C VAL A 190 -18.07 19.39 -36.93
N ASP A 191 -17.48 18.46 -37.67
CA ASP A 191 -18.24 17.72 -38.69
C ASP A 191 -19.19 16.69 -38.06
N SER A 192 -18.81 16.06 -36.95
CA SER A 192 -19.69 15.16 -36.21
C SER A 192 -19.31 15.08 -34.73
N LEU A 193 -20.31 15.21 -33.86
CA LEU A 193 -20.26 14.97 -32.43
C LEU A 193 -21.26 13.86 -32.07
N VAL A 194 -20.75 12.71 -31.64
CA VAL A 194 -21.55 11.57 -31.18
C VAL A 194 -21.77 11.67 -29.68
N THR A 195 -23.00 11.43 -29.24
CA THR A 195 -23.37 11.44 -27.81
C THR A 195 -23.73 10.04 -27.32
N ARG A 196 -23.53 9.78 -26.02
CA ARG A 196 -23.87 8.50 -25.39
C ARG A 196 -24.66 8.71 -24.12
N GLU A 197 -25.65 7.86 -23.92
CA GLU A 197 -26.45 7.80 -22.70
C GLU A 197 -25.63 7.22 -21.53
N ILE A 198 -25.67 7.89 -20.39
CA ILE A 198 -25.03 7.45 -19.15
C ILE A 198 -26.08 7.40 -18.05
N SER A 199 -26.09 6.32 -17.27
CA SER A 199 -27.00 6.15 -16.13
C SER A 199 -26.58 7.02 -14.92
N PRO A 200 -27.52 7.46 -14.06
CA PRO A 200 -27.21 8.21 -12.84
C PRO A 200 -26.20 7.49 -11.92
N GLU A 201 -26.24 6.15 -11.88
CA GLU A 201 -25.33 5.30 -11.10
C GLU A 201 -23.88 5.38 -11.61
N GLN A 202 -23.67 5.43 -12.93
CA GLN A 202 -22.34 5.57 -13.53
C GLN A 202 -21.75 6.97 -13.36
N LEU A 203 -22.59 8.01 -13.35
CA LEU A 203 -22.17 9.39 -13.06
C LEU A 203 -21.72 9.56 -11.60
N ASN A 204 -22.44 8.96 -10.64
CA ASN A 204 -22.01 8.93 -9.24
C ASN A 204 -20.66 8.24 -9.05
N THR A 205 -20.41 7.17 -9.83
CA THR A 205 -19.15 6.43 -9.80
C THR A 205 -17.99 7.22 -10.45
N ALA A 206 -18.26 8.04 -11.48
CA ALA A 206 -17.25 8.76 -12.27
C ALA A 206 -16.85 10.13 -11.68
N SER A 207 -17.74 10.80 -10.96
CA SER A 207 -17.48 12.15 -10.39
C SER A 207 -16.52 12.14 -9.19
N GLY A 208 -15.98 10.98 -8.78
CA GLY A 208 -15.27 10.88 -7.49
C GLY A 208 -16.17 11.27 -6.31
N GLY A 209 -17.48 11.28 -6.52
CA GLY A 209 -18.50 11.40 -5.49
C GLY A 209 -18.48 10.12 -4.68
N SER A 210 -17.49 10.03 -3.79
CA SER A 210 -17.47 9.10 -2.67
C SER A 210 -18.88 9.02 -2.11
N ASP A 211 -19.43 7.81 -2.06
CA ASP A 211 -20.61 7.51 -1.26
C ASP A 211 -20.41 8.16 0.13
N VAL A 212 -21.47 8.65 0.77
CA VAL A 212 -21.36 9.28 2.10
C VAL A 212 -20.65 8.34 3.09
N THR A 213 -20.74 7.02 2.83
CA THR A 213 -20.03 5.94 3.53
C THR A 213 -18.49 6.01 3.37
N ASP A 214 -17.97 6.34 2.19
CA ASP A 214 -16.53 6.44 1.91
C ASP A 214 -15.88 7.62 2.64
N GLN A 215 -16.60 8.72 2.82
CA GLN A 215 -16.11 9.91 3.53
C GLN A 215 -16.12 9.74 5.05
N ALA A 216 -16.74 8.68 5.56
CA ALA A 216 -16.90 8.43 6.98
C ALA A 216 -16.06 7.24 7.50
N LEU A 217 -15.32 6.53 6.64
CA LEU A 217 -14.37 5.49 7.06
C LEU A 217 -12.92 5.99 7.07
N TRP A 218 -12.34 5.98 8.26
CA TRP A 218 -10.97 6.40 8.49
C TRP A 218 -10.10 5.25 8.99
N ARG A 219 -8.78 5.41 8.85
CA ARG A 219 -7.77 4.53 9.44
C ARG A 219 -6.76 5.34 10.24
N LEU A 220 -6.18 4.71 11.26
CA LEU A 220 -5.01 5.24 11.93
C LEU A 220 -3.78 4.94 11.07
N SER A 221 -3.07 5.99 10.64
CA SER A 221 -1.84 5.91 9.85
C SER A 221 -0.67 6.41 10.68
N TRP A 222 0.39 5.62 10.71
CA TRP A 222 1.65 6.00 11.34
C TRP A 222 2.57 6.59 10.29
N THR A 223 2.89 7.87 10.41
CA THR A 223 3.67 8.63 9.42
C THR A 223 5.04 8.94 9.98
N SER A 224 6.08 8.73 9.16
CA SER A 224 7.45 9.12 9.51
C SER A 224 7.52 10.63 9.82
N VAL A 225 8.21 10.95 10.90
CA VAL A 225 8.45 12.33 11.34
C VAL A 225 9.95 12.59 11.38
N GLY A 226 10.38 13.65 10.70
CA GLY A 226 11.79 14.05 10.69
C GLY A 226 12.22 14.57 12.06
N VAL A 227 13.38 14.11 12.53
CA VAL A 227 13.97 14.59 13.79
C VAL A 227 14.49 16.02 13.57
N PRO A 228 14.09 17.00 14.40
CA PRO A 228 14.68 18.34 14.32
C PRO A 228 16.19 18.27 14.55
N ALA A 229 16.95 19.18 13.93
CA ALA A 229 18.41 19.22 14.09
C ALA A 229 18.78 19.20 15.58
N PRO A 230 19.75 18.36 16.01
CA PRO A 230 20.04 18.16 17.41
C PRO A 230 20.37 19.51 18.08
N GLU A 231 19.60 19.89 19.10
CA GLU A 231 19.97 21.00 19.96
C GLU A 231 21.29 20.68 20.68
N GLU A 232 22.07 21.70 21.04
CA GLU A 232 23.35 21.53 21.75
C GLU A 232 23.20 20.85 23.13
N ARG A 233 21.97 20.66 23.63
CA ARG A 233 21.67 20.12 24.95
C ARG A 233 20.72 18.93 24.85
N ARG A 234 21.19 17.75 25.30
CA ARG A 234 20.37 16.54 25.36
C ARG A 234 19.29 16.66 26.43
N PRO A 235 18.08 16.12 26.21
CA PRO A 235 17.04 16.10 27.23
C PRO A 235 17.52 15.26 28.43
N GLU A 236 17.40 15.80 29.65
CA GLU A 236 17.67 15.04 30.87
C GLU A 236 16.45 14.20 31.24
N TRP A 237 16.63 12.89 31.35
CA TRP A 237 15.57 11.93 31.63
C TRP A 237 16.01 10.86 32.62
N VAL A 238 15.04 10.34 33.39
CA VAL A 238 15.24 9.23 34.34
C VAL A 238 14.22 8.13 34.09
N VAL A 239 14.56 6.88 34.45
CA VAL A 239 13.60 5.76 34.42
C VAL A 239 13.01 5.52 35.80
N LEU A 240 11.69 5.35 35.87
CA LEU A 240 10.93 5.01 37.06
C LEU A 240 10.78 3.48 37.20
N GLY A 241 11.37 2.93 38.26
CA GLY A 241 11.35 1.50 38.60
C GLY A 241 12.72 0.82 38.44
N GLU A 242 12.95 -0.24 39.23
CA GLU A 242 14.13 -1.10 39.10
C GLU A 242 13.95 -2.14 37.98
N GLY A 243 15.04 -2.53 37.31
CA GLY A 243 15.05 -3.64 36.34
C GLY A 243 14.67 -3.28 34.91
N SER A 244 14.65 -1.99 34.55
CA SER A 244 14.43 -1.58 33.16
C SER A 244 15.57 -2.04 32.24
N VAL A 245 15.20 -2.42 31.02
CA VAL A 245 16.12 -2.84 29.95
C VAL A 245 16.30 -1.73 28.89
N LEU A 246 15.88 -0.50 29.18
CA LEU A 246 16.08 0.65 28.29
C LEU A 246 17.57 0.98 28.17
N ALA A 247 18.11 0.81 26.96
CA ALA A 247 19.50 1.12 26.65
C ALA A 247 19.77 2.62 26.85
N GLY A 248 20.88 2.96 27.53
CA GLY A 248 21.28 4.35 27.79
C GLY A 248 20.74 4.97 29.08
N ALA A 249 19.93 4.24 29.87
CA ALA A 249 19.51 4.69 31.19
C ALA A 249 20.73 4.85 32.12
N THR A 250 21.15 6.09 32.38
CA THR A 250 22.26 6.40 33.28
C THR A 250 21.82 6.74 34.70
N ASP A 251 20.53 7.09 34.90
CA ASP A 251 19.91 7.35 36.20
C ASP A 251 18.52 6.68 36.28
N THR A 252 18.31 5.93 37.36
CA THR A 252 17.07 5.18 37.64
C THR A 252 16.60 5.53 39.04
N VAL A 253 15.31 5.80 39.21
CA VAL A 253 14.67 6.03 40.51
C VAL A 253 13.78 4.85 40.86
N ALA A 254 13.80 4.40 42.11
CA ALA A 254 13.09 3.18 42.51
C ALA A 254 11.57 3.35 42.42
N ASP A 255 11.06 4.52 42.83
CA ASP A 255 9.63 4.84 42.87
C ASP A 255 9.38 6.35 42.81
N LEU A 256 8.11 6.73 42.69
CA LEU A 256 7.70 8.14 42.65
C LEU A 256 7.99 8.85 43.98
N ALA A 257 8.05 8.12 45.10
CA ALA A 257 8.37 8.69 46.40
C ALA A 257 9.84 9.17 46.45
N GLU A 258 10.75 8.55 45.70
CA GLU A 258 12.12 9.05 45.55
C GLU A 258 12.17 10.40 44.84
N ILE A 259 11.43 10.56 43.74
CA ILE A 259 11.33 11.86 43.03
C ILE A 259 10.74 12.92 43.98
N LYS A 260 9.68 12.58 44.72
CA LYS A 260 9.06 13.48 45.71
C LYS A 260 10.04 13.88 46.82
N ARG A 261 10.89 12.95 47.30
CA ARG A 261 11.96 13.25 48.27
C ARG A 261 13.03 14.17 47.68
N ARG A 262 13.46 13.95 46.43
CA ARG A 262 14.40 14.85 45.74
C ARG A 262 13.82 16.27 45.70
N ALA A 263 12.54 16.40 45.34
CA ALA A 263 11.82 17.67 45.35
C ALA A 263 11.70 18.31 46.74
N ASP A 264 11.40 17.54 47.80
CA ASP A 264 11.33 18.03 49.19
C ASP A 264 12.66 18.64 49.68
N THR A 265 13.78 18.08 49.22
CA THR A 265 15.12 18.55 49.59
C THR A 265 15.65 19.70 48.72
N GLY A 266 14.83 20.21 47.79
CA GLY A 266 15.23 21.26 46.85
C GLY A 266 16.16 20.77 45.73
N GLY A 267 16.19 19.46 45.48
CA GLY A 267 16.90 18.89 44.33
C GLY A 267 16.16 19.15 43.02
N GLU A 268 16.90 19.05 41.91
CA GLU A 268 16.36 19.21 40.56
C GLU A 268 15.40 18.05 40.23
N ILE A 269 14.21 18.38 39.73
CA ILE A 269 13.21 17.40 39.30
C ILE A 269 13.45 17.14 37.80
N PRO A 270 13.65 15.89 37.38
CA PRO A 270 13.84 15.57 35.97
C PRO A 270 12.70 16.09 35.11
N GLN A 271 13.04 16.67 33.95
CA GLN A 271 12.04 17.13 33.00
C GLN A 271 11.23 15.95 32.44
N TRP A 272 11.91 14.84 32.17
CA TRP A 272 11.32 13.64 31.59
C TRP A 272 11.48 12.44 32.52
N VAL A 273 10.37 11.77 32.82
CA VAL A 273 10.34 10.54 33.62
C VAL A 273 9.74 9.44 32.77
N LEU A 274 10.54 8.42 32.46
CA LEU A 274 10.12 7.29 31.62
C LEU A 274 9.62 6.14 32.49
N VAL A 275 8.53 5.52 32.09
CA VAL A 275 7.94 4.35 32.76
C VAL A 275 8.04 3.16 31.83
N ASP A 276 8.88 2.19 32.18
CA ASP A 276 8.99 0.92 31.44
C ASP A 276 7.85 -0.02 31.86
N VAL A 277 6.79 -0.06 31.05
CA VAL A 277 5.57 -0.81 31.36
C VAL A 277 5.77 -2.32 31.19
N GLU A 278 6.74 -2.75 30.38
CA GLU A 278 7.00 -4.17 30.11
C GLU A 278 7.44 -4.90 31.38
N ALA A 279 8.25 -4.24 32.23
CA ALA A 279 8.66 -4.76 33.53
C ALA A 279 7.46 -5.08 34.44
N TRP A 280 6.36 -4.32 34.33
CA TRP A 280 5.15 -4.56 35.12
C TRP A 280 4.40 -5.82 34.67
N ALA A 281 4.35 -6.05 33.36
CA ALA A 281 3.74 -7.24 32.79
C ALA A 281 4.52 -8.50 33.17
N ALA A 282 5.85 -8.47 33.08
CA ALA A 282 6.71 -9.58 33.52
C ALA A 282 6.49 -9.93 35.01
N ALA A 283 6.39 -8.92 35.88
CA ALA A 283 6.11 -9.10 37.30
C ALA A 283 4.68 -9.57 37.62
N ALA A 284 3.75 -9.45 36.66
CA ALA A 284 2.35 -9.88 36.82
C ALA A 284 2.13 -11.36 36.47
N VAL A 285 3.12 -12.06 35.91
CA VAL A 285 3.02 -13.48 35.55
C VAL A 285 3.42 -14.36 36.75
N PRO A 286 2.49 -15.08 37.41
CA PRO A 286 2.84 -16.05 38.45
C PRO A 286 3.56 -17.28 37.84
N GLU A 287 4.25 -18.08 38.67
CA GLU A 287 4.97 -19.30 38.24
C GLU A 287 4.10 -20.35 37.51
N SER A 288 2.77 -20.22 37.57
CA SER A 288 1.79 -21.06 36.86
C SER A 288 1.28 -20.48 35.52
N GLY A 289 1.77 -19.30 35.12
CA GLY A 289 1.32 -18.53 33.96
C GLY A 289 0.10 -17.64 34.28
N ALA A 290 0.12 -16.37 33.87
CA ALA A 290 -1.03 -15.47 33.98
C ALA A 290 -1.89 -15.54 32.70
N ASP A 291 -3.21 -15.46 32.87
CA ASP A 291 -4.12 -15.21 31.75
C ASP A 291 -3.99 -13.76 31.27
N VAL A 292 -4.06 -13.52 29.95
CA VAL A 292 -3.81 -12.20 29.35
C VAL A 292 -4.73 -11.10 29.91
N PRO A 293 -6.04 -11.31 30.12
CA PRO A 293 -6.93 -10.31 30.71
C PRO A 293 -6.52 -9.89 32.12
N ASP A 294 -6.04 -10.82 32.94
CA ASP A 294 -5.55 -10.51 34.29
C ASP A 294 -4.32 -9.58 34.23
N VAL A 295 -3.39 -9.85 33.31
CA VAL A 295 -2.22 -8.98 33.10
C VAL A 295 -2.66 -7.60 32.62
N VAL A 296 -3.57 -7.51 31.65
CA VAL A 296 -4.09 -6.23 31.13
C VAL A 296 -4.71 -5.40 32.25
N ARG A 297 -5.57 -6.00 33.07
CA ARG A 297 -6.21 -5.31 34.20
C ARG A 297 -5.21 -4.87 35.26
N SER A 298 -4.27 -5.74 35.62
CA SER A 298 -3.20 -5.42 36.58
C SER A 298 -2.34 -4.25 36.09
N VAL A 299 -1.86 -4.30 34.85
CA VAL A 299 -1.00 -3.26 34.25
C VAL A 299 -1.77 -1.94 34.13
N THR A 300 -3.02 -1.97 33.66
CA THR A 300 -3.84 -0.76 33.52
C THR A 300 -4.22 -0.17 34.88
N GLY A 301 -4.51 -1.00 35.88
CA GLY A 301 -4.76 -0.55 37.25
C GLY A 301 -3.54 0.13 37.87
N ARG A 302 -2.33 -0.43 37.69
CA ARG A 302 -1.08 0.24 38.10
C ARG A 302 -0.86 1.55 37.36
N ALA A 303 -1.14 1.59 36.06
CA ALA A 303 -1.04 2.81 35.28
C ALA A 303 -1.97 3.90 35.82
N LEU A 304 -3.23 3.56 36.15
CA LEU A 304 -4.17 4.49 36.77
C LEU A 304 -3.63 5.05 38.10
N THR A 305 -3.15 4.18 38.98
CA THR A 305 -2.57 4.61 40.28
C THR A 305 -1.41 5.57 40.07
N LEU A 306 -0.50 5.28 39.14
CA LEU A 306 0.63 6.17 38.87
C LEU A 306 0.20 7.51 38.28
N VAL A 307 -0.78 7.53 37.37
CA VAL A 307 -1.36 8.79 36.85
C VAL A 307 -1.91 9.64 37.99
N GLN A 308 -2.71 9.04 38.88
CA GLN A 308 -3.32 9.74 40.00
C GLN A 308 -2.27 10.28 40.99
N GLU A 309 -1.26 9.48 41.32
CA GLU A 309 -0.19 9.90 42.22
C GLU A 309 0.68 11.00 41.62
N TRP A 310 0.88 11.00 40.29
CA TRP A 310 1.58 12.05 39.54
C TRP A 310 0.79 13.36 39.52
N LEU A 311 -0.52 13.30 39.29
CA LEU A 311 -1.40 14.47 39.25
C LEU A 311 -1.63 15.09 40.63
N SER A 312 -1.52 14.30 41.71
CA SER A 312 -1.72 14.79 43.08
C SER A 312 -0.64 15.75 43.60
N ASP A 313 0.46 15.94 42.87
CA ASP A 313 1.61 16.74 43.29
C ASP A 313 1.93 17.85 42.27
N ASP A 314 1.54 19.09 42.59
CA ASP A 314 1.72 20.27 41.73
C ASP A 314 3.20 20.55 41.39
N ARG A 315 4.15 20.05 42.18
CA ARG A 315 5.59 20.21 41.89
C ARG A 315 6.02 19.49 40.63
N LEU A 316 5.28 18.46 40.22
CA LEU A 316 5.50 17.68 39.01
C LEU A 316 4.79 18.26 37.79
N ALA A 317 4.13 19.41 37.90
CA ALA A 317 3.38 20.03 36.80
C ALA A 317 4.26 20.42 35.60
N ALA A 318 5.53 20.75 35.85
CA ALA A 318 6.51 21.10 34.80
C ALA A 318 7.22 19.87 34.19
N SER A 319 7.09 18.70 34.82
CA SER A 319 7.68 17.44 34.35
C SER A 319 6.67 16.64 33.51
N ARG A 320 7.19 15.80 32.62
CA ARG A 320 6.41 14.94 31.73
C ARG A 320 6.66 13.48 32.04
N LEU A 321 5.58 12.71 32.17
CA LEU A 321 5.63 11.27 32.37
C LEU A 321 5.44 10.56 31.01
N VAL A 322 6.47 9.83 30.57
CA VAL A 322 6.51 9.14 29.28
C VAL A 322 6.29 7.64 29.51
N TRP A 323 5.24 7.10 28.93
CA TRP A 323 4.89 5.69 29.05
C TRP A 323 5.55 4.92 27.91
N VAL A 324 6.44 4.01 28.27
CA VAL A 324 7.22 3.22 27.31
C VAL A 324 6.68 1.80 27.25
N THR A 325 6.20 1.40 26.08
CA THR A 325 5.73 0.04 25.79
C THR A 325 6.57 -0.59 24.67
N ARG A 326 6.45 -1.91 24.47
CA ARG A 326 7.07 -2.61 23.34
C ARG A 326 6.05 -3.42 22.57
N GLY A 327 5.94 -3.17 21.27
CA GLY A 327 5.00 -3.89 20.39
C GLY A 327 3.56 -3.91 20.92
N ALA A 328 3.13 -2.85 21.62
CA ALA A 328 1.76 -2.72 22.15
C ALA A 328 0.78 -2.19 21.09
N VAL A 329 1.32 -1.59 20.03
CA VAL A 329 0.59 -0.97 18.93
C VAL A 329 1.04 -1.61 17.62
N GLY A 330 0.10 -2.00 16.75
CA GLY A 330 0.44 -2.40 15.38
C GLY A 330 0.55 -1.17 14.47
N VAL A 331 1.68 -1.04 13.76
CA VAL A 331 1.92 0.06 12.80
C VAL A 331 1.41 -0.33 11.41
N HIS A 332 1.61 -1.58 11.02
CA HIS A 332 1.17 -2.13 9.73
C HIS A 332 0.20 -3.28 9.92
N ALA A 333 -0.73 -3.50 8.98
CA ALA A 333 -1.80 -4.50 9.09
C ALA A 333 -1.34 -5.95 9.35
N GLN A 334 -0.08 -6.28 9.03
CA GLN A 334 0.49 -7.62 9.20
C GLN A 334 1.51 -7.71 10.36
N GLU A 335 1.72 -6.63 11.08
CA GLU A 335 2.64 -6.61 12.21
C GLU A 335 1.99 -7.31 13.41
N PRO A 336 2.67 -8.30 14.03
CA PRO A 336 2.18 -8.92 15.26
C PRO A 336 2.20 -7.92 16.41
N VAL A 337 1.29 -8.08 17.36
CA VAL A 337 1.20 -7.26 18.58
C VAL A 337 1.58 -8.14 19.79
N PRO A 338 2.89 -8.41 20.02
CA PRO A 338 3.32 -9.24 21.14
C PRO A 338 3.06 -8.57 22.49
N GLY A 339 3.09 -7.24 22.54
CA GLY A 339 2.78 -6.42 23.71
C GLY A 339 1.29 -6.19 23.96
N LEU A 340 0.40 -7.09 23.52
CA LEU A 340 -1.05 -6.95 23.65
C LEU A 340 -1.49 -6.61 25.09
N ALA A 341 -0.81 -7.17 26.10
CA ALA A 341 -1.11 -6.90 27.51
C ALA A 341 -0.90 -5.45 27.94
N LEU A 342 -0.09 -4.69 27.20
CA LEU A 342 0.26 -3.29 27.46
C LEU A 342 -0.69 -2.31 26.76
N SER A 343 -1.49 -2.78 25.80
CA SER A 343 -2.35 -1.95 24.94
C SER A 343 -3.36 -1.11 25.74
N GLY A 344 -3.87 -1.60 26.87
CA GLY A 344 -4.81 -0.86 27.73
C GLY A 344 -4.24 0.45 28.27
N VAL A 345 -2.92 0.52 28.50
CA VAL A 345 -2.25 1.74 28.97
C VAL A 345 -2.37 2.86 27.95
N TRP A 346 -2.28 2.55 26.66
CA TRP A 346 -2.42 3.55 25.59
C TRP A 346 -3.78 4.24 25.63
N GLY A 347 -4.88 3.50 25.76
CA GLY A 347 -6.22 4.08 25.86
C GLY A 347 -6.40 4.93 27.13
N LEU A 348 -5.92 4.45 28.27
CA LEU A 348 -5.98 5.19 29.54
C LEU A 348 -5.21 6.51 29.46
N VAL A 349 -3.98 6.46 28.94
CA VAL A 349 -3.10 7.64 28.87
C VAL A 349 -3.60 8.63 27.82
N ARG A 350 -4.18 8.16 26.70
CA ARG A 350 -4.83 9.05 25.71
C ARG A 350 -5.94 9.89 26.35
N ALA A 351 -6.82 9.28 27.15
CA ALA A 351 -7.84 10.04 27.88
C ALA A 351 -7.22 11.01 28.89
N ALA A 352 -6.18 10.58 29.62
CA ALA A 352 -5.45 11.44 30.55
C ALA A 352 -4.74 12.61 29.84
N GLN A 353 -4.26 12.44 28.60
CA GLN A 353 -3.69 13.51 27.77
C GLN A 353 -4.73 14.59 27.42
N SER A 354 -5.96 14.17 27.13
CA SER A 354 -7.06 15.11 26.84
C SER A 354 -7.54 15.85 28.09
N GLU A 355 -7.54 15.21 29.24
CA GLU A 355 -7.88 15.84 30.53
C GLU A 355 -6.75 16.75 31.03
N HIS A 356 -5.50 16.35 30.83
CA HIS A 356 -4.30 17.02 31.32
C HIS A 356 -3.25 17.18 30.19
N PRO A 357 -3.42 18.16 29.29
CA PRO A 357 -2.49 18.41 28.20
C PRO A 357 -1.05 18.65 28.69
N ASP A 358 -0.06 18.24 27.88
CA ASP A 358 1.37 18.43 28.14
C ASP A 358 1.95 17.73 29.39
N ARG A 359 1.18 16.88 30.08
CA ARG A 359 1.63 16.12 31.27
C ARG A 359 2.13 14.71 30.96
N PHE A 360 1.64 14.11 29.88
CA PHE A 360 1.88 12.71 29.54
C PHE A 360 2.26 12.53 28.07
N ALA A 361 3.12 11.54 27.79
CA ALA A 361 3.48 11.13 26.43
C ALA A 361 3.49 9.60 26.30
N LEU A 362 3.25 9.09 25.09
CA LEU A 362 3.30 7.66 24.77
C LEU A 362 4.46 7.36 23.81
N LEU A 363 5.21 6.30 24.08
CA LEU A 363 6.31 5.81 23.24
C LEU A 363 6.24 4.29 23.15
N ASP A 364 5.97 3.73 21.96
CA ASP A 364 6.08 2.27 21.74
C ASP A 364 7.37 1.96 20.99
N LEU A 365 8.14 1.01 21.50
CA LEU A 365 9.38 0.55 20.89
C LEU A 365 9.17 -0.74 20.10
N ASP A 366 10.15 -1.10 19.28
CA ASP A 366 10.19 -2.40 18.61
C ASP A 366 10.07 -3.56 19.62
N PRO A 367 9.37 -4.65 19.25
CA PRO A 367 9.28 -5.83 20.10
C PRO A 367 10.65 -6.48 20.28
N ALA A 368 10.90 -7.07 21.46
CA ALA A 368 12.12 -7.81 21.71
C ALA A 368 12.24 -9.02 20.77
N ASP A 369 13.43 -9.29 20.23
CA ASP A 369 13.68 -10.45 19.35
C ASP A 369 13.45 -11.76 20.12
N PRO A 370 12.51 -12.63 19.68
CA PRO A 370 12.26 -13.92 20.33
C PRO A 370 13.43 -14.91 20.19
N ALA A 371 14.35 -14.72 19.24
CA ALA A 371 15.52 -15.56 19.03
C ALA A 371 16.74 -14.98 19.76
N GLY A 372 16.71 -14.98 21.09
CA GLY A 372 17.74 -14.40 21.97
C GLY A 372 19.19 -14.78 21.64
N THR A 373 19.78 -14.06 20.68
CA THR A 373 21.23 -13.90 20.56
C THR A 373 21.57 -12.60 21.25
N GLU A 374 22.22 -12.70 22.41
CA GLU A 374 22.70 -11.58 23.24
C GLU A 374 23.68 -10.62 22.52
N ASP A 375 23.96 -10.83 21.22
CA ASP A 375 25.09 -10.24 20.49
C ASP A 375 24.72 -9.53 19.17
N GLN A 376 23.44 -9.30 18.85
CA GLN A 376 23.10 -8.36 17.77
C GLN A 376 23.03 -6.93 18.33
N VAL A 377 24.15 -6.22 18.11
CA VAL A 377 24.32 -4.76 18.07
C VAL A 377 23.13 -4.00 18.65
N VAL A 378 23.28 -3.57 19.91
CA VAL A 378 22.45 -2.52 20.52
C VAL A 378 22.57 -1.28 19.65
N SER A 379 21.76 -1.24 18.58
CA SER A 379 21.42 0.00 17.90
C SER A 379 20.84 0.91 18.97
N ALA A 380 21.42 2.09 19.11
CA ALA A 380 21.01 3.05 20.12
C ALA A 380 19.55 3.41 19.85
N ILE A 381 18.63 2.90 20.68
CA ILE A 381 17.23 3.32 20.68
C ILE A 381 17.26 4.86 20.73
N PRO A 382 16.63 5.58 19.79
CA PRO A 382 16.76 7.03 19.69
C PRO A 382 15.85 7.72 20.73
N VAL A 383 15.97 7.35 22.02
CA VAL A 383 15.16 7.91 23.11
C VAL A 383 15.34 9.42 23.17
N ASP A 384 16.58 9.92 23.03
CA ASP A 384 16.86 11.35 23.02
C ASP A 384 16.14 12.07 21.86
N GLU A 385 16.08 11.46 20.68
CA GLU A 385 15.40 12.01 19.49
C GLU A 385 13.87 11.94 19.65
N ALA A 386 13.36 10.83 20.20
CA ALA A 386 11.95 10.66 20.52
C ALA A 386 11.49 11.72 21.53
N LEU A 387 12.25 11.94 22.62
CA LEU A 387 11.96 12.98 23.61
C LEU A 387 12.01 14.38 23.00
N SER A 388 12.94 14.64 22.07
CA SER A 388 13.01 15.91 21.35
C SER A 388 11.75 16.16 20.49
N LEU A 389 11.25 15.12 19.82
CA LEU A 389 9.97 15.20 19.11
C LEU A 389 8.78 15.38 20.07
N LEU A 390 8.74 14.66 21.20
CA LEU A 390 7.70 14.86 22.22
C LEU A 390 7.74 16.30 22.79
N ALA A 391 8.93 16.89 22.91
CA ALA A 391 9.10 18.29 23.32
C ALA A 391 8.49 19.28 22.32
N SER A 392 8.48 18.93 21.02
CA SER A 392 7.84 19.73 19.95
C SER A 392 6.31 19.69 19.97
N GLY A 393 5.72 18.93 20.90
CA GLY A 393 4.28 18.83 21.11
C GLY A 393 3.65 17.57 20.52
N GLU A 394 4.42 16.67 19.90
CA GLU A 394 3.91 15.34 19.55
C GLU A 394 3.51 14.57 20.81
N PRO A 395 2.25 14.14 20.98
CA PRO A 395 1.85 13.43 22.18
C PRO A 395 2.19 11.92 22.16
N GLN A 396 2.40 11.33 20.98
CA GLN A 396 2.47 9.88 20.82
C GLN A 396 3.43 9.48 19.68
N LEU A 397 4.41 8.64 19.99
CA LEU A 397 5.39 8.15 19.02
C LEU A 397 5.49 6.63 19.06
N VAL A 398 5.83 6.06 17.90
CA VAL A 398 6.17 4.65 17.77
C VAL A 398 7.51 4.56 17.03
N VAL A 399 8.40 3.70 17.51
CA VAL A 399 9.67 3.37 16.87
C VAL A 399 9.54 2.02 16.18
N ARG A 400 9.78 1.95 14.87
CA ARG A 400 9.86 0.70 14.10
C ARG A 400 11.06 0.71 13.18
N GLN A 401 11.92 -0.30 13.30
CA GLN A 401 13.10 -0.43 12.46
C GLN A 401 13.93 0.87 12.45
N GLU A 402 14.10 1.47 13.63
CA GLU A 402 14.81 2.75 13.84
C GLU A 402 14.11 4.01 13.29
N GLU A 403 12.92 3.88 12.67
CA GLU A 403 12.13 5.03 12.24
C GLU A 403 11.18 5.51 13.34
N LEU A 404 11.11 6.83 13.53
CA LEU A 404 10.16 7.50 14.42
C LEU A 404 8.88 7.84 13.66
N LEU A 405 7.75 7.32 14.14
CA LEU A 405 6.44 7.44 13.50
C LEU A 405 5.44 8.12 14.44
N ALA A 406 4.62 9.01 13.90
CA ALA A 406 3.54 9.67 14.63
C ALA A 406 2.15 9.28 14.08
N ALA A 407 1.14 9.25 14.95
CA ALA A 407 -0.22 8.87 14.61
C ALA A 407 -0.98 9.98 13.88
N ARG A 408 -1.62 9.65 12.75
CA ARG A 408 -2.49 10.54 11.96
C ARG A 408 -3.74 9.80 11.52
N LEU A 409 -4.87 10.48 11.44
CA LEU A 409 -6.07 9.94 10.80
C LEU A 409 -5.95 10.14 9.28
N ALA A 410 -6.26 9.09 8.51
CA ALA A 410 -6.26 9.14 7.05
C ALA A 410 -7.51 8.44 6.48
N PRO A 411 -7.99 8.81 5.27
CA PRO A 411 -9.08 8.07 4.62
C PRO A 411 -8.70 6.61 4.39
N ALA A 412 -9.63 5.68 4.59
CA ALA A 412 -9.37 4.24 4.47
C ALA A 412 -8.81 3.83 3.09
N ARG A 413 -9.28 4.45 2.00
CA ARG A 413 -8.87 4.14 0.61
C ARG A 413 -7.41 4.41 0.27
N THR A 414 -6.70 5.23 1.05
CA THR A 414 -5.30 5.60 0.76
C THR A 414 -4.27 4.51 1.11
N GLY A 415 -4.71 3.36 1.64
CA GLY A 415 -3.85 2.32 2.21
C GLY A 415 -3.11 1.42 1.21
N GLY A 416 -3.21 1.64 -0.10
CA GLY A 416 -2.52 0.83 -1.13
C GLY A 416 -3.01 -0.62 -1.27
N ALA A 417 -4.07 -1.01 -0.56
CA ALA A 417 -4.74 -2.30 -0.69
C ALA A 417 -5.77 -2.26 -1.82
N LEU A 418 -5.98 -3.39 -2.49
CA LEU A 418 -7.06 -3.55 -3.45
C LEU A 418 -8.39 -3.54 -2.72
N THR A 419 -9.36 -2.78 -3.23
CA THR A 419 -10.75 -2.92 -2.79
C THR A 419 -11.37 -4.08 -3.55
N ALA A 420 -11.49 -5.22 -2.88
CA ALA A 420 -12.33 -6.28 -3.40
C ALA A 420 -13.78 -5.83 -3.22
N SER A 421 -14.49 -5.56 -4.32
CA SER A 421 -15.95 -5.50 -4.25
C SER A 421 -16.41 -6.89 -3.83
N VAL A 422 -16.81 -7.04 -2.57
CA VAL A 422 -17.50 -8.24 -2.08
C VAL A 422 -18.95 -8.22 -2.56
N GLY A 423 -19.20 -7.79 -3.80
CA GLY A 423 -20.49 -7.97 -4.45
C GLY A 423 -20.74 -9.44 -4.76
N ASP A 424 -21.95 -9.79 -5.21
CA ASP A 424 -22.38 -11.20 -5.31
C ASP A 424 -21.61 -12.04 -6.33
N ALA A 425 -20.99 -11.42 -7.33
CA ALA A 425 -20.29 -12.13 -8.40
C ALA A 425 -18.91 -12.66 -7.96
N PRO A 426 -18.51 -13.87 -8.42
CA PRO A 426 -17.15 -14.36 -8.22
C PRO A 426 -16.15 -13.46 -8.94
N TRP A 427 -14.98 -13.30 -8.33
CA TRP A 427 -13.89 -12.49 -8.86
C TRP A 427 -12.56 -13.24 -8.73
N ARG A 428 -11.51 -12.71 -9.35
CA ARG A 428 -10.13 -13.18 -9.17
C ARG A 428 -9.13 -12.05 -9.36
N LEU A 429 -7.94 -12.23 -8.84
CA LEU A 429 -6.80 -11.34 -9.08
C LEU A 429 -6.23 -11.57 -10.48
N ALA A 430 -5.92 -10.48 -11.17
CA ALA A 430 -5.27 -10.47 -12.47
C ALA A 430 -4.13 -9.45 -12.51
N LYS A 431 -3.20 -9.65 -13.45
CA LYS A 431 -2.17 -8.66 -13.77
C LYS A 431 -2.75 -7.57 -14.67
N ASP A 432 -2.29 -6.33 -14.50
CA ASP A 432 -2.44 -5.32 -15.54
C ASP A 432 -1.53 -5.60 -16.75
N SER A 433 -1.90 -5.01 -17.88
CA SER A 433 -1.20 -5.02 -19.16
C SER A 433 0.27 -4.52 -19.10
N GLY A 434 0.64 -3.70 -18.11
CA GLY A 434 1.95 -3.07 -18.00
C GLY A 434 3.08 -3.89 -17.35
N GLY A 435 2.79 -5.04 -16.72
CA GLY A 435 3.83 -5.89 -16.11
C GLY A 435 4.49 -5.28 -14.86
N ASN A 436 3.71 -4.60 -14.00
CA ASN A 436 4.13 -4.04 -12.72
C ASN A 436 3.41 -4.76 -11.56
N LEU A 437 4.15 -5.06 -10.47
CA LEU A 437 3.59 -5.67 -9.26
C LEU A 437 2.59 -4.77 -8.52
N ASP A 438 2.67 -3.43 -8.68
CA ASP A 438 1.74 -2.49 -8.05
C ASP A 438 0.41 -2.36 -8.81
N ALA A 439 0.34 -2.86 -10.04
CA ALA A 439 -0.83 -2.73 -10.93
C ALA A 439 -1.65 -4.03 -10.99
N LEU A 440 -1.79 -4.74 -9.87
CA LEU A 440 -2.72 -5.88 -9.82
C LEU A 440 -4.15 -5.37 -9.78
N THR A 441 -5.08 -6.08 -10.41
CA THR A 441 -6.49 -5.70 -10.46
C THR A 441 -7.39 -6.87 -10.12
N VAL A 442 -8.58 -6.57 -9.59
CA VAL A 442 -9.64 -7.57 -9.35
C VAL A 442 -10.53 -7.59 -10.58
N VAL A 443 -10.72 -8.76 -11.20
CA VAL A 443 -11.56 -8.95 -12.38
C VAL A 443 -12.67 -9.97 -12.10
N PRO A 444 -13.86 -9.84 -12.74
CA PRO A 444 -14.91 -10.85 -12.64
C PRO A 444 -14.44 -12.24 -13.11
N ALA A 445 -14.92 -13.29 -12.45
CA ALA A 445 -14.58 -14.69 -12.75
C ALA A 445 -15.84 -15.56 -12.96
N PRO A 446 -16.72 -15.23 -13.93
CA PRO A 446 -18.01 -15.91 -14.13
C PRO A 446 -17.85 -17.40 -14.48
N ASP A 447 -16.74 -17.77 -15.11
CA ASP A 447 -16.40 -19.15 -15.46
C ASP A 447 -16.35 -20.08 -14.23
N THR A 448 -16.05 -19.53 -13.05
CA THR A 448 -16.03 -20.31 -11.80
C THR A 448 -17.43 -20.74 -11.32
N THR A 449 -18.49 -20.12 -11.85
CA THR A 449 -19.89 -20.44 -11.52
C THR A 449 -20.61 -21.32 -12.55
N GLU A 450 -19.94 -21.68 -13.65
CA GLU A 450 -20.52 -22.55 -14.68
C GLU A 450 -20.79 -23.98 -14.17
N ALA A 451 -21.59 -24.77 -14.90
CA ALA A 451 -21.85 -26.16 -14.49
C ALA A 451 -20.54 -26.98 -14.51
N LEU A 452 -20.30 -27.77 -13.45
CA LEU A 452 -19.09 -28.58 -13.34
C LEU A 452 -19.09 -29.73 -14.35
N GLY A 453 -17.96 -29.90 -15.02
CA GLY A 453 -17.64 -31.03 -15.89
C GLY A 453 -17.40 -32.34 -15.12
N GLU A 454 -17.20 -33.42 -15.86
CA GLU A 454 -16.90 -34.73 -15.29
C GLU A 454 -15.58 -34.71 -14.53
N GLY A 455 -15.58 -35.20 -13.28
CA GLY A 455 -14.39 -35.24 -12.43
C GLY A 455 -14.01 -33.90 -11.80
N GLU A 456 -14.76 -32.80 -12.02
CA GLU A 456 -14.42 -31.49 -11.46
C GLU A 456 -14.97 -31.27 -10.06
N VAL A 457 -14.24 -30.50 -9.27
CA VAL A 457 -14.60 -30.11 -7.90
C VAL A 457 -14.51 -28.60 -7.78
N ARG A 458 -15.55 -27.97 -7.22
CA ARG A 458 -15.55 -26.56 -6.85
C ARG A 458 -15.28 -26.40 -5.37
N ILE A 459 -14.39 -25.47 -5.03
CA ILE A 459 -14.10 -25.10 -3.66
C ILE A 459 -14.38 -23.63 -3.41
N ALA A 460 -14.83 -23.31 -2.19
CA ALA A 460 -14.71 -21.96 -1.63
C ALA A 460 -13.30 -21.83 -1.06
N VAL A 461 -12.48 -20.97 -1.68
CA VAL A 461 -11.08 -20.79 -1.31
C VAL A 461 -10.99 -20.08 0.04
N ARG A 462 -10.05 -20.53 0.87
CA ARG A 462 -9.74 -19.94 2.18
C ARG A 462 -8.36 -19.31 2.17
N ALA A 463 -7.41 -20.00 1.57
CA ALA A 463 -6.07 -19.50 1.33
C ALA A 463 -5.51 -20.05 0.02
N ALA A 464 -4.60 -19.30 -0.60
CA ALA A 464 -3.90 -19.68 -1.81
C ALA A 464 -2.39 -19.47 -1.67
N GLY A 465 -1.59 -20.44 -2.09
CA GLY A 465 -0.13 -20.36 -2.00
C GLY A 465 0.44 -19.46 -3.10
N VAL A 466 1.33 -18.54 -2.73
CA VAL A 466 2.09 -17.72 -3.67
C VAL A 466 3.38 -18.43 -4.03
N ASN A 467 3.73 -18.42 -5.31
CA ASN A 467 4.92 -19.04 -5.86
C ASN A 467 5.75 -18.02 -6.65
N PHE A 468 7.06 -18.27 -6.79
CA PHE A 468 7.93 -17.38 -7.58
C PHE A 468 7.46 -17.24 -9.04
N ARG A 469 6.79 -18.27 -9.57
CA ARG A 469 6.11 -18.21 -10.87
C ARG A 469 5.09 -17.08 -10.94
N ASP A 470 4.36 -16.80 -9.87
CA ASP A 470 3.35 -15.73 -9.84
C ASP A 470 3.97 -14.35 -9.96
N VAL A 471 5.14 -14.14 -9.35
CA VAL A 471 5.95 -12.91 -9.51
C VAL A 471 6.38 -12.73 -10.98
N LEU A 472 6.93 -13.79 -11.59
CA LEU A 472 7.35 -13.75 -13.00
C LEU A 472 6.16 -13.51 -13.95
N MET A 473 4.99 -14.08 -13.65
CA MET A 473 3.76 -13.85 -14.42
C MET A 473 3.27 -12.41 -14.30
N ALA A 474 3.27 -11.85 -13.08
CA ALA A 474 2.87 -10.47 -12.81
C ALA A 474 3.80 -9.45 -13.49
N LEU A 475 5.11 -9.74 -13.58
CA LEU A 475 6.10 -8.93 -14.30
C LEU A 475 6.13 -9.14 -15.83
N GLY A 476 5.32 -10.08 -16.34
CA GLY A 476 5.24 -10.37 -17.77
C GLY A 476 6.43 -11.15 -18.35
N MET A 477 7.21 -11.83 -17.51
CA MET A 477 8.41 -12.58 -17.92
C MET A 477 8.14 -14.01 -18.40
N VAL A 478 6.92 -14.53 -18.19
CA VAL A 478 6.49 -15.86 -18.68
C VAL A 478 5.40 -15.69 -19.75
N PRO A 479 5.51 -16.33 -20.93
CA PRO A 479 4.54 -16.21 -22.01
C PRO A 479 3.11 -16.56 -21.58
N ALA A 480 2.19 -15.62 -21.73
CA ALA A 480 0.84 -15.63 -21.16
C ALA A 480 -0.20 -16.51 -21.90
N ARG A 481 0.19 -17.62 -22.56
CA ARG A 481 -0.81 -18.45 -23.25
C ARG A 481 -1.51 -19.38 -22.25
N GLY A 482 -2.64 -18.92 -21.71
CA GLY A 482 -3.65 -19.76 -21.05
C GLY A 482 -3.47 -20.01 -19.55
N THR A 483 -2.57 -19.30 -18.85
CA THR A 483 -2.33 -19.50 -17.41
C THR A 483 -2.65 -18.26 -16.57
N ARG A 484 -3.37 -18.47 -15.47
CA ARG A 484 -3.80 -17.43 -14.52
C ARG A 484 -2.82 -17.31 -13.34
N LEU A 485 -2.95 -16.24 -12.55
CA LEU A 485 -2.15 -16.04 -11.33
C LEU A 485 -2.57 -17.03 -10.23
N GLY A 486 -1.60 -17.64 -9.57
CA GLY A 486 -1.81 -18.68 -8.56
C GLY A 486 -1.89 -20.08 -9.18
N GLY A 487 -1.37 -21.07 -8.46
CA GLY A 487 -1.35 -22.47 -8.90
C GLY A 487 -1.79 -23.48 -7.83
N GLU A 488 -2.03 -23.04 -6.59
CA GLU A 488 -2.41 -23.92 -5.48
C GLU A 488 -3.30 -23.19 -4.49
N ALA A 489 -4.14 -23.95 -3.80
CA ALA A 489 -5.08 -23.41 -2.82
C ALA A 489 -5.53 -24.45 -1.82
N ALA A 490 -6.13 -23.95 -0.75
CA ALA A 490 -6.88 -24.73 0.21
C ALA A 490 -8.24 -24.09 0.48
N GLY A 491 -9.26 -24.92 0.67
CA GLY A 491 -10.62 -24.45 0.90
C GLY A 491 -11.60 -25.56 1.24
N VAL A 492 -12.88 -25.25 1.10
CA VAL A 492 -14.00 -26.16 1.41
C VAL A 492 -14.73 -26.53 0.13
N VAL A 493 -14.97 -27.82 -0.09
CA VAL A 493 -15.77 -28.29 -1.23
C VAL A 493 -17.19 -27.74 -1.15
N THR A 494 -17.64 -27.03 -2.19
CA THR A 494 -19.01 -26.52 -2.29
C THR A 494 -19.86 -27.33 -3.26
N HIS A 495 -19.27 -27.83 -4.34
CA HIS A 495 -19.99 -28.59 -5.36
C HIS A 495 -19.09 -29.68 -5.96
N LEU A 496 -19.72 -30.78 -6.38
CA LEU A 496 -19.08 -31.92 -7.02
C LEU A 496 -19.67 -32.10 -8.42
N GLY A 497 -18.79 -32.21 -9.42
CA GLY A 497 -19.17 -32.57 -10.78
C GLY A 497 -19.54 -34.06 -10.90
N PRO A 498 -20.13 -34.46 -12.04
CA PRO A 498 -20.42 -35.86 -12.32
C PRO A 498 -19.18 -36.75 -12.21
N GLY A 499 -19.33 -37.99 -11.73
CA GLY A 499 -18.23 -38.96 -11.65
C GLY A 499 -17.25 -38.77 -10.49
N VAL A 500 -17.34 -37.68 -9.72
CA VAL A 500 -16.48 -37.48 -8.55
C VAL A 500 -16.87 -38.44 -7.41
N THR A 501 -15.88 -39.19 -6.93
CA THR A 501 -16.01 -40.07 -5.75
C THR A 501 -14.94 -39.75 -4.70
N GLY A 502 -15.19 -40.16 -3.44
CA GLY A 502 -14.22 -39.99 -2.35
C GLY A 502 -14.05 -38.56 -1.83
N LEU A 503 -14.94 -37.63 -2.18
CA LEU A 503 -15.12 -36.32 -1.54
C LEU A 503 -16.61 -36.06 -1.29
N ALA A 504 -16.90 -35.21 -0.31
CA ALA A 504 -18.23 -34.70 -0.01
C ALA A 504 -18.23 -33.17 0.05
N VAL A 505 -19.39 -32.55 -0.17
CA VAL A 505 -19.58 -31.12 0.13
C VAL A 505 -19.29 -30.88 1.61
N GLY A 506 -18.53 -29.83 1.93
CA GLY A 506 -18.04 -29.55 3.27
C GLY A 506 -16.66 -30.13 3.58
N ASP A 507 -16.11 -31.02 2.75
CA ASP A 507 -14.74 -31.53 2.95
C ASP A 507 -13.72 -30.39 2.83
N ARG A 508 -12.77 -30.35 3.77
CA ARG A 508 -11.59 -29.47 3.73
C ARG A 508 -10.56 -30.07 2.78
N VAL A 509 -10.16 -29.33 1.76
CA VAL A 509 -9.28 -29.83 0.70
C VAL A 509 -8.19 -28.84 0.29
N MET A 510 -7.04 -29.36 -0.12
CA MET A 510 -5.94 -28.62 -0.73
C MET A 510 -5.55 -29.25 -2.06
N GLY A 511 -4.92 -28.49 -2.95
CA GLY A 511 -4.51 -29.04 -4.23
C GLY A 511 -3.96 -28.01 -5.20
N VAL A 512 -3.82 -28.44 -6.45
CA VAL A 512 -3.36 -27.62 -7.58
C VAL A 512 -4.59 -27.11 -8.34
N PHE A 513 -4.65 -25.80 -8.56
CA PHE A 513 -5.78 -25.09 -9.18
C PHE A 513 -5.28 -24.13 -10.25
N ASP A 514 -6.13 -23.75 -11.21
CA ASP A 514 -5.83 -22.67 -12.16
C ASP A 514 -6.50 -21.36 -11.73
N GLY A 515 -5.71 -20.37 -11.37
CA GLY A 515 -6.22 -19.05 -10.99
C GLY A 515 -6.92 -18.95 -9.63
N PRO A 516 -6.46 -19.58 -8.53
CA PRO A 516 -7.18 -19.61 -7.26
C PRO A 516 -7.09 -18.32 -6.42
N PHE A 517 -6.51 -17.23 -6.92
CA PHE A 517 -6.46 -15.94 -6.21
C PHE A 517 -7.82 -15.22 -6.26
N GLY A 518 -8.83 -15.85 -5.68
CA GLY A 518 -10.22 -15.39 -5.60
C GLY A 518 -11.04 -16.33 -4.70
N PRO A 519 -12.31 -15.99 -4.39
CA PRO A 519 -13.14 -16.74 -3.45
C PRO A 519 -13.56 -18.14 -3.93
N VAL A 520 -13.47 -18.42 -5.23
CA VAL A 520 -13.92 -19.68 -5.83
C VAL A 520 -12.84 -20.21 -6.77
N ALA A 521 -12.56 -21.50 -6.67
CA ALA A 521 -11.68 -22.20 -7.59
C ALA A 521 -12.29 -23.54 -7.99
N VAL A 522 -11.96 -23.99 -9.20
CA VAL A 522 -12.36 -25.29 -9.75
C VAL A 522 -11.09 -26.06 -10.13
N ALA A 523 -11.06 -27.35 -9.85
CA ALA A 523 -9.98 -28.24 -10.27
C ALA A 523 -10.50 -29.64 -10.57
N ASP A 524 -9.69 -30.42 -11.27
CA ASP A 524 -9.86 -31.85 -11.40
C ASP A 524 -9.70 -32.54 -10.02
N ARG A 525 -10.60 -33.48 -9.71
CA ARG A 525 -10.59 -34.26 -8.47
C ARG A 525 -9.23 -34.89 -8.17
N ARG A 526 -8.49 -35.37 -9.19
CA ARG A 526 -7.19 -36.04 -9.04
C ARG A 526 -6.11 -35.07 -8.52
N MET A 527 -6.30 -33.77 -8.72
CA MET A 527 -5.35 -32.73 -8.30
C MET A 527 -5.58 -32.22 -6.87
N VAL A 528 -6.53 -32.82 -6.16
CA VAL A 528 -7.03 -32.36 -4.86
C VAL A 528 -6.99 -33.49 -3.83
N ALA A 529 -6.57 -33.16 -2.61
CA ALA A 529 -6.54 -34.08 -1.47
C ALA A 529 -7.21 -33.45 -0.22
N ARG A 530 -7.67 -34.29 0.70
CA ARG A 530 -8.26 -33.82 1.97
C ARG A 530 -7.17 -33.27 2.89
N ILE A 531 -7.49 -32.19 3.60
CA ILE A 531 -6.59 -31.58 4.59
C ILE A 531 -6.65 -32.38 5.89
N PRO A 532 -5.50 -32.77 6.47
CA PRO A 532 -5.45 -33.33 7.82
C PRO A 532 -6.07 -32.40 8.86
N GLY A 533 -6.78 -32.95 9.85
CA GLY A 533 -7.62 -32.16 10.76
C GLY A 533 -6.89 -31.04 11.54
N HIS A 534 -5.59 -31.17 11.78
CA HIS A 534 -4.79 -30.25 12.58
C HIS A 534 -4.17 -29.08 11.79
N TRP A 535 -4.29 -29.06 10.46
CA TRP A 535 -3.71 -27.97 9.65
C TRP A 535 -4.67 -26.81 9.52
N THR A 536 -4.14 -25.60 9.51
CA THR A 536 -4.83 -24.41 9.03
C THR A 536 -4.96 -24.44 7.50
N TYR A 537 -5.88 -23.65 6.93
CA TYR A 537 -5.96 -23.51 5.47
C TYR A 537 -4.70 -22.85 4.88
N ALA A 538 -4.08 -21.91 5.60
CA ALA A 538 -2.86 -21.26 5.13
C ALA A 538 -1.69 -22.25 5.02
N GLU A 539 -1.48 -23.10 6.02
CA GLU A 539 -0.49 -24.19 5.94
C GLU A 539 -0.79 -25.12 4.77
N ALA A 540 -2.02 -25.62 4.68
CA ALA A 540 -2.43 -26.54 3.62
C ALA A 540 -2.30 -25.93 2.21
N ALA A 541 -2.56 -24.63 2.03
CA ALA A 541 -2.46 -23.95 0.74
C ALA A 541 -1.01 -23.83 0.23
N THR A 542 0.00 -24.01 1.08
CA THR A 542 1.41 -23.82 0.72
C THR A 542 2.18 -25.11 0.45
N ILE A 543 1.52 -26.26 0.64
CA ILE A 543 2.11 -27.60 0.52
C ILE A 543 2.11 -28.15 -0.92
N PRO A 544 1.01 -28.10 -1.68
CA PRO A 544 0.88 -28.85 -2.93
C PRO A 544 2.07 -28.67 -3.88
N LEU A 545 2.34 -27.46 -4.36
CA LEU A 545 3.32 -27.27 -5.43
C LEU A 545 4.75 -27.49 -4.97
N VAL A 546 5.12 -27.06 -3.76
CA VAL A 546 6.51 -27.17 -3.30
C VAL A 546 6.91 -28.62 -3.05
N TYR A 547 6.02 -29.42 -2.46
CA TYR A 547 6.29 -30.83 -2.22
C TYR A 547 6.11 -31.68 -3.48
N LEU A 548 5.15 -31.37 -4.36
CA LEU A 548 5.04 -32.03 -5.66
C LEU A 548 6.31 -31.80 -6.50
N THR A 549 6.82 -30.56 -6.54
CA THR A 549 8.05 -30.23 -7.29
C THR A 549 9.24 -30.99 -6.75
N ALA A 550 9.45 -30.95 -5.42
CA ALA A 550 10.57 -31.62 -4.77
C ALA A 550 10.48 -33.15 -4.89
N TYR A 551 9.30 -33.74 -4.68
CA TYR A 551 9.10 -35.18 -4.81
C TYR A 551 9.34 -35.63 -6.25
N TYR A 552 8.72 -34.98 -7.23
CA TYR A 552 8.88 -35.35 -8.64
C TYR A 552 10.35 -35.24 -9.08
N GLY A 553 11.04 -34.16 -8.71
CA GLY A 553 12.47 -33.99 -9.01
C GLY A 553 13.34 -35.09 -8.37
N LEU A 554 13.23 -35.29 -7.06
CA LEU A 554 14.14 -36.18 -6.33
C LEU A 554 13.80 -37.66 -6.51
N VAL A 555 12.52 -38.02 -6.59
CA VAL A 555 12.05 -39.42 -6.62
C VAL A 555 11.85 -39.90 -8.06
N ASP A 556 11.09 -39.17 -8.87
CA ASP A 556 10.71 -39.65 -10.21
C ASP A 556 11.82 -39.38 -11.25
N LEU A 557 12.47 -38.22 -11.19
CA LEU A 557 13.49 -37.82 -12.19
C LEU A 557 14.90 -38.27 -11.81
N ALA A 558 15.36 -37.96 -10.60
CA ALA A 558 16.71 -38.31 -10.14
C ALA A 558 16.79 -39.69 -9.49
N ALA A 559 15.67 -40.27 -9.04
CA ALA A 559 15.63 -41.55 -8.35
C ALA A 559 16.66 -41.67 -7.21
N VAL A 560 16.72 -40.63 -6.36
CA VAL A 560 17.66 -40.49 -5.25
C VAL A 560 17.67 -41.72 -4.35
N LYS A 561 18.86 -42.19 -4.01
CA LYS A 561 19.11 -43.36 -3.16
C LYS A 561 19.73 -42.97 -1.82
N PRO A 562 19.60 -43.83 -0.79
CA PRO A 562 20.35 -43.66 0.44
C PRO A 562 21.85 -43.59 0.18
N GLY A 563 22.49 -42.55 0.71
CA GLY A 563 23.92 -42.27 0.53
C GLY A 563 24.26 -41.33 -0.64
N ASP A 564 23.32 -40.98 -1.50
CA ASP A 564 23.55 -39.97 -2.54
C ASP A 564 23.78 -38.59 -1.89
N ARG A 565 24.61 -37.77 -2.52
CA ARG A 565 24.82 -36.36 -2.15
C ARG A 565 23.94 -35.46 -2.99
N VAL A 566 23.10 -34.67 -2.34
CA VAL A 566 22.12 -33.79 -2.99
C VAL A 566 22.43 -32.33 -2.65
N LEU A 567 22.69 -31.52 -3.67
CA LEU A 567 22.76 -30.07 -3.55
C LEU A 567 21.38 -29.45 -3.78
N VAL A 568 20.92 -28.66 -2.82
CA VAL A 568 19.67 -27.90 -2.89
C VAL A 568 20.00 -26.41 -2.87
N HIS A 569 19.76 -25.72 -3.99
CA HIS A 569 19.85 -24.27 -4.03
C HIS A 569 18.63 -23.60 -3.41
N ALA A 570 18.84 -22.38 -2.86
CA ALA A 570 17.81 -21.61 -2.17
C ALA A 570 17.07 -22.45 -1.09
N ALA A 571 17.84 -23.16 -0.26
CA ALA A 571 17.36 -24.16 0.69
C ALA A 571 16.41 -23.61 1.77
N THR A 572 16.34 -22.28 1.96
CA THR A 572 15.40 -21.61 2.87
C THR A 572 14.11 -21.13 2.20
N GLY A 573 13.98 -21.30 0.87
CA GLY A 573 12.72 -21.08 0.14
C GLY A 573 11.81 -22.32 0.19
N GLY A 574 10.56 -22.17 -0.25
CA GLY A 574 9.54 -23.23 -0.17
C GLY A 574 9.96 -24.59 -0.75
N VAL A 575 10.34 -24.63 -2.04
CA VAL A 575 10.80 -25.88 -2.68
C VAL A 575 12.07 -26.41 -2.02
N GLY A 576 13.01 -25.52 -1.67
CA GLY A 576 14.27 -25.89 -1.02
C GLY A 576 14.04 -26.59 0.32
N MET A 577 13.19 -26.04 1.19
CA MET A 577 12.87 -26.65 2.48
C MET A 577 12.14 -28.00 2.32
N ALA A 578 11.24 -28.12 1.35
CA ALA A 578 10.56 -29.39 1.05
C ALA A 578 11.56 -30.45 0.54
N ALA A 579 12.47 -30.06 -0.35
CA ALA A 579 13.51 -30.92 -0.92
C ALA A 579 14.50 -31.40 0.14
N VAL A 580 14.92 -30.54 1.09
CA VAL A 580 15.81 -30.94 2.19
C VAL A 580 15.14 -32.01 3.07
N GLN A 581 13.86 -31.86 3.40
CA GLN A 581 13.13 -32.87 4.20
C GLN A 581 13.02 -34.20 3.45
N LEU A 582 12.65 -34.16 2.17
CA LEU A 582 12.52 -35.36 1.34
C LEU A 582 13.86 -36.06 1.10
N ALA A 583 14.92 -35.33 0.75
CA ALA A 583 16.25 -35.89 0.51
C ALA A 583 16.79 -36.59 1.77
N ARG A 584 16.62 -35.99 2.96
CA ARG A 584 17.00 -36.62 4.24
C ARG A 584 16.16 -37.85 4.54
N HIS A 585 14.86 -37.82 4.25
CA HIS A 585 14.01 -39.00 4.39
C HIS A 585 14.46 -40.15 3.48
N LEU A 586 14.90 -39.84 2.26
CA LEU A 586 15.46 -40.81 1.31
C LEU A 586 16.88 -41.29 1.71
N GLY A 587 17.46 -40.74 2.77
CA GLY A 587 18.79 -41.11 3.29
C GLY A 587 19.96 -40.45 2.56
N ALA A 588 19.72 -39.34 1.86
CA ALA A 588 20.76 -38.57 1.20
C ALA A 588 21.52 -37.65 2.16
N GLU A 589 22.79 -37.40 1.85
CA GLU A 589 23.59 -36.32 2.43
C GLU A 589 23.26 -35.01 1.70
N VAL A 590 22.89 -33.96 2.43
CA VAL A 590 22.30 -32.74 1.82
C VAL A 590 23.22 -31.54 2.00
N TYR A 591 23.53 -30.88 0.89
CA TYR A 591 24.21 -29.59 0.82
C TYR A 591 23.20 -28.50 0.46
N GLY A 592 23.26 -27.35 1.13
CA GLY A 592 22.29 -26.28 0.98
C GLY A 592 22.94 -24.93 0.72
N THR A 593 22.37 -24.13 -0.19
CA THR A 593 22.76 -22.71 -0.31
C THR A 593 21.64 -21.76 0.10
N ALA A 594 22.00 -20.68 0.79
CA ALA A 594 21.11 -19.58 1.11
C ALA A 594 21.88 -18.25 1.26
N SER A 595 21.19 -17.12 1.23
CA SER A 595 21.81 -15.82 1.55
C SER A 595 22.32 -15.81 3.01
N PRO A 596 23.45 -15.13 3.31
CA PRO A 596 24.03 -15.10 4.66
C PRO A 596 23.04 -14.72 5.77
N GLY A 597 22.16 -13.73 5.55
CA GLY A 597 21.13 -13.34 6.52
C GLY A 597 20.10 -14.43 6.86
N LYS A 598 20.10 -15.57 6.16
CA LYS A 598 19.22 -16.73 6.42
C LYS A 598 19.96 -17.96 6.93
N TRP A 599 21.25 -17.84 7.27
CA TRP A 599 22.04 -18.97 7.76
C TRP A 599 21.55 -19.48 9.12
N ALA A 600 21.02 -18.61 9.98
CA ALA A 600 20.38 -19.04 11.23
C ALA A 600 19.22 -20.02 10.96
N THR A 601 18.43 -19.79 9.91
CA THR A 601 17.38 -20.74 9.49
C THR A 601 17.97 -22.07 9.03
N LEU A 602 19.06 -22.07 8.23
CA LEU A 602 19.72 -23.32 7.83
C LEU A 602 20.31 -24.07 9.04
N GLY A 603 20.90 -23.35 10.00
CA GLY A 603 21.38 -23.92 11.26
C GLY A 603 20.25 -24.58 12.05
N ALA A 604 19.09 -23.92 12.16
CA ALA A 604 17.89 -24.50 12.79
C ALA A 604 17.34 -25.72 12.01
N MET A 605 17.58 -25.77 10.70
CA MET A 605 17.32 -26.96 9.87
C MET A 605 18.42 -28.03 9.98
N GLY A 606 19.43 -27.85 10.84
CA GLY A 606 20.47 -28.85 11.09
C GLY A 606 21.60 -28.89 10.06
N PHE A 607 21.86 -27.81 9.33
CA PHE A 607 23.08 -27.68 8.52
C PHE A 607 24.25 -27.22 9.39
N ASP A 608 25.41 -27.85 9.22
CA ASP A 608 26.68 -27.36 9.75
C ASP A 608 27.44 -26.52 8.69
N GLU A 609 28.58 -25.93 9.08
CA GLU A 609 29.39 -25.08 8.19
C GLU A 609 29.91 -25.80 6.93
N ARG A 610 30.03 -27.13 6.96
CA ARG A 610 30.51 -27.91 5.80
C ARG A 610 29.40 -28.10 4.76
N HIS A 611 28.16 -28.16 5.21
CA HIS A 611 27.00 -28.44 4.37
C HIS A 611 26.22 -27.19 3.94
N LEU A 612 26.58 -26.01 4.44
CA LEU A 612 25.98 -24.74 4.02
C LEU A 612 26.96 -23.83 3.27
N ALA A 613 26.44 -23.06 2.32
CA ALA A 613 27.20 -22.02 1.62
C ALA A 613 26.30 -20.85 1.18
N SER A 614 26.93 -19.73 0.80
CA SER A 614 26.21 -18.55 0.28
C SER A 614 25.61 -18.84 -1.11
N SER A 615 24.33 -18.52 -1.30
CA SER A 615 23.68 -18.53 -2.61
C SER A 615 23.92 -17.26 -3.44
N ARG A 616 24.71 -16.30 -2.91
CA ARG A 616 25.01 -15.00 -3.54
C ARG A 616 26.48 -14.91 -4.01
N SER A 617 27.20 -16.01 -3.98
CA SER A 617 28.61 -16.10 -4.37
C SER A 617 28.85 -17.43 -5.07
N LEU A 618 29.77 -17.48 -6.05
CA LEU A 618 30.18 -18.72 -6.71
C LEU A 618 31.09 -19.60 -5.84
N HIS A 619 31.52 -19.12 -4.68
CA HIS A 619 32.41 -19.83 -3.75
C HIS A 619 31.80 -21.15 -3.22
N PHE A 620 30.48 -21.33 -3.29
CA PHE A 620 29.86 -22.60 -2.88
C PHE A 620 30.43 -23.80 -3.66
N ALA A 621 30.79 -23.62 -4.94
CA ALA A 621 31.31 -24.71 -5.75
C ALA A 621 32.65 -25.23 -5.22
N ASP A 622 33.59 -24.31 -4.95
CA ASP A 622 34.92 -24.67 -4.44
C ASP A 622 34.84 -25.16 -2.98
N HIS A 623 33.95 -24.57 -2.18
CA HIS A 623 33.67 -24.99 -0.80
C HIS A 623 33.17 -26.43 -0.74
N PHE A 624 32.14 -26.78 -1.52
CA PHE A 624 31.57 -28.13 -1.51
C PHE A 624 32.48 -29.15 -2.19
N LEU A 625 33.21 -28.80 -3.26
CA LEU A 625 34.24 -29.69 -3.82
C LEU A 625 35.33 -29.99 -2.81
N THR A 626 35.82 -28.98 -2.09
CA THR A 626 36.84 -29.19 -1.05
C THR A 626 36.28 -30.04 0.09
N GLY A 627 35.06 -29.74 0.55
CA GLY A 627 34.38 -30.50 1.60
C GLY A 627 34.08 -31.95 1.24
N THR A 628 33.99 -32.28 -0.05
CA THR A 628 33.79 -33.63 -0.58
C THR A 628 35.09 -34.26 -1.12
N GLU A 629 36.25 -33.68 -0.81
CA GLU A 629 37.56 -34.16 -1.30
C GLU A 629 37.66 -34.31 -2.83
N GLY A 630 36.93 -33.46 -3.56
CA GLY A 630 36.87 -33.44 -5.02
C GLY A 630 35.87 -34.41 -5.64
N GLU A 631 35.12 -35.18 -4.83
CA GLU A 631 34.11 -36.11 -5.34
C GLU A 631 32.84 -35.41 -5.83
N GLY A 632 32.52 -34.22 -5.30
CA GLY A 632 31.31 -33.49 -5.64
C GLY A 632 30.04 -34.14 -5.08
N VAL A 633 28.92 -33.86 -5.75
CA VAL A 633 27.57 -34.35 -5.45
C VAL A 633 27.06 -35.29 -6.55
N ASP A 634 25.91 -35.92 -6.33
CA ASP A 634 25.28 -36.85 -7.28
C ASP A 634 24.02 -36.24 -7.93
N VAL A 635 23.33 -35.36 -7.20
CA VAL A 635 22.14 -34.66 -7.68
C VAL A 635 22.23 -33.17 -7.34
N VAL A 636 21.94 -32.32 -8.32
CA VAL A 636 21.76 -30.88 -8.14
C VAL A 636 20.31 -30.53 -8.41
N LEU A 637 19.62 -29.98 -7.40
CA LEU A 637 18.32 -29.34 -7.55
C LEU A 637 18.54 -27.82 -7.68
N ASN A 638 18.56 -27.34 -8.92
CA ASN A 638 18.93 -25.97 -9.24
C ASN A 638 17.73 -25.03 -9.35
N SER A 639 17.91 -23.82 -8.84
CA SER A 639 17.00 -22.68 -9.03
C SER A 639 17.75 -21.36 -9.26
N LEU A 640 19.07 -21.39 -9.43
CA LEU A 640 19.92 -20.23 -9.72
C LEU A 640 20.16 -20.16 -11.24
N ALA A 641 20.59 -19.00 -11.73
CA ALA A 641 20.75 -18.76 -13.18
C ALA A 641 22.16 -18.28 -13.52
N HIS A 642 22.49 -18.28 -14.81
CA HIS A 642 23.74 -17.79 -15.39
C HIS A 642 24.97 -18.56 -14.86
N GLU A 643 26.04 -17.84 -14.53
CA GLU A 643 27.31 -18.35 -13.97
C GLU A 643 27.15 -19.31 -12.77
N TYR A 644 26.02 -19.25 -12.06
CA TYR A 644 25.70 -20.18 -10.98
C TYR A 644 25.35 -21.58 -11.48
N VAL A 645 24.74 -21.71 -12.66
CA VAL A 645 24.46 -23.00 -13.32
C VAL A 645 25.78 -23.70 -13.65
N ASP A 646 26.72 -22.97 -14.25
CA ASP A 646 28.04 -23.48 -14.60
C ASP A 646 28.84 -23.91 -13.37
N ALA A 647 28.80 -23.10 -12.29
CA ALA A 647 29.41 -23.45 -11.02
C ALA A 647 28.79 -24.71 -10.39
N SER A 648 27.49 -24.92 -10.57
CA SER A 648 26.77 -26.08 -10.05
C SER A 648 27.05 -27.34 -10.87
N LEU A 649 27.19 -27.23 -12.20
CA LEU A 649 27.59 -28.35 -13.06
C LEU A 649 29.01 -28.85 -12.74
N ARG A 650 29.92 -27.97 -12.29
CA ARG A 650 31.26 -28.36 -11.81
C ARG A 650 31.22 -29.25 -10.56
N LEU A 651 30.11 -29.27 -9.82
CA LEU A 651 29.93 -30.13 -8.65
C LEU A 651 29.53 -31.57 -9.01
N LEU A 652 29.37 -31.91 -10.30
CA LEU A 652 29.06 -33.25 -10.78
C LEU A 652 30.25 -33.89 -11.54
N PRO A 653 31.48 -33.94 -10.99
CA PRO A 653 32.66 -34.42 -11.72
C PRO A 653 32.60 -35.92 -12.06
N ARG A 654 31.72 -36.68 -11.41
CA ARG A 654 31.51 -38.12 -11.61
C ARG A 654 30.26 -38.43 -12.45
N GLY A 655 29.63 -37.41 -13.04
CA GLY A 655 28.28 -37.51 -13.59
C GLY A 655 27.21 -37.36 -12.51
N GLY A 656 25.94 -37.56 -12.88
CA GLY A 656 24.81 -37.43 -11.97
C GLY A 656 23.62 -36.72 -12.61
N HIS A 657 22.69 -36.24 -11.79
CA HIS A 657 21.46 -35.58 -12.26
C HIS A 657 21.50 -34.07 -11.98
N PHE A 658 21.30 -33.27 -13.01
CA PHE A 658 21.11 -31.83 -12.89
C PHE A 658 19.66 -31.47 -13.20
N LEU A 659 18.90 -31.14 -12.17
CA LEU A 659 17.48 -30.82 -12.25
C LEU A 659 17.29 -29.30 -12.26
N GLU A 660 16.90 -28.75 -13.40
CA GLU A 660 16.69 -27.31 -13.59
C GLU A 660 15.21 -26.94 -13.36
N MET A 661 14.96 -26.07 -12.39
CA MET A 661 13.63 -25.48 -12.14
C MET A 661 13.49 -24.07 -12.72
N GLY A 662 14.60 -23.42 -13.05
CA GLY A 662 14.64 -22.10 -13.66
C GLY A 662 14.00 -22.08 -15.05
N LYS A 663 13.34 -20.96 -15.39
CA LYS A 663 12.64 -20.80 -16.68
C LYS A 663 13.32 -19.86 -17.66
N THR A 664 14.33 -19.12 -17.20
CA THR A 664 14.95 -18.03 -17.97
C THR A 664 16.30 -18.39 -18.57
N ASP A 665 16.98 -19.41 -18.04
CA ASP A 665 18.35 -19.80 -18.42
C ASP A 665 18.48 -21.32 -18.60
N ILE A 666 17.54 -21.91 -19.33
CA ILE A 666 17.53 -23.35 -19.63
C ILE A 666 18.64 -23.66 -20.64
N ARG A 667 19.43 -24.71 -20.36
CA ARG A 667 20.51 -25.20 -21.22
C ARG A 667 20.03 -26.31 -22.14
N ASP A 668 20.74 -26.51 -23.24
CA ASP A 668 20.53 -27.68 -24.09
C ASP A 668 21.14 -28.93 -23.43
N ALA A 669 20.37 -30.00 -23.34
CA ALA A 669 20.78 -31.21 -22.62
C ALA A 669 21.95 -31.94 -23.29
N ASP A 670 22.01 -31.94 -24.63
CA ASP A 670 23.08 -32.60 -25.38
C ASP A 670 24.38 -31.81 -25.26
N GLU A 671 24.30 -30.47 -25.25
CA GLU A 671 25.46 -29.60 -24.98
C GLU A 671 26.02 -29.80 -23.57
N VAL A 672 25.16 -29.88 -22.55
CA VAL A 672 25.59 -30.15 -21.17
C VAL A 672 26.23 -31.53 -21.06
N ALA A 673 25.64 -32.57 -21.64
CA ALA A 673 26.19 -33.92 -21.61
C ALA A 673 27.56 -34.02 -22.33
N ALA A 674 27.77 -33.22 -23.37
CA ALA A 674 29.05 -33.14 -24.07
C ALA A 674 30.14 -32.43 -23.23
N ALA A 675 29.77 -31.36 -22.52
CA ALA A 675 30.69 -30.60 -21.67
C ALA A 675 30.96 -31.27 -20.32
N HIS A 676 29.99 -32.00 -19.78
CA HIS A 676 30.04 -32.69 -18.48
C HIS A 676 29.67 -34.17 -18.66
N PRO A 677 30.65 -35.04 -18.98
CA PRO A 677 30.38 -36.44 -19.26
C PRO A 677 29.68 -37.15 -18.09
N GLY A 678 28.57 -37.83 -18.40
CA GLY A 678 27.78 -38.57 -17.41
C GLY A 678 26.76 -37.74 -16.64
N VAL A 679 26.62 -36.44 -16.93
CA VAL A 679 25.57 -35.59 -16.35
C VAL A 679 24.30 -35.67 -17.20
N ALA A 680 23.18 -36.01 -16.55
CA ALA A 680 21.84 -35.93 -17.12
C ALA A 680 21.21 -34.58 -16.74
N TYR A 681 21.11 -33.67 -17.70
CA TYR A 681 20.44 -32.38 -17.52
C TYR A 681 18.96 -32.48 -17.86
N GLN A 682 18.10 -32.02 -16.95
CA GLN A 682 16.66 -32.02 -17.16
C GLN A 682 16.01 -30.75 -16.59
N ALA A 683 15.52 -29.90 -17.48
CA ALA A 683 14.59 -28.83 -17.11
C ALA A 683 13.18 -29.40 -16.96
N TYR A 684 12.50 -29.07 -15.85
CA TYR A 684 11.17 -29.60 -15.56
C TYR A 684 10.24 -28.57 -14.90
N ASP A 685 8.94 -28.76 -15.12
CA ASP A 685 7.85 -27.98 -14.53
C ASP A 685 6.64 -28.89 -14.31
N LEU A 686 5.81 -28.55 -13.32
CA LEU A 686 4.59 -29.30 -13.00
C LEU A 686 3.47 -29.12 -14.04
N THR A 687 3.65 -28.28 -15.05
CA THR A 687 2.72 -28.15 -16.20
C THR A 687 2.53 -29.45 -16.97
N VAL A 688 3.50 -30.37 -16.89
CA VAL A 688 3.39 -31.73 -17.45
C VAL A 688 2.16 -32.50 -16.89
N PHE A 689 1.74 -32.19 -15.67
CA PHE A 689 0.60 -32.86 -15.04
C PHE A 689 -0.75 -32.23 -15.39
N THR A 690 -0.76 -30.95 -15.76
CA THR A 690 -2.01 -30.19 -16.00
C THR A 690 -2.42 -30.16 -17.47
N GLY A 691 -1.53 -30.59 -18.38
CA GLY A 691 -1.76 -30.55 -19.83
C GLY A 691 -1.72 -29.14 -20.43
N VAL A 692 -1.48 -28.11 -19.62
CA VAL A 692 -1.38 -26.73 -20.08
C VAL A 692 -0.03 -26.54 -20.76
N GLY A 693 -0.04 -26.41 -22.08
CA GLY A 693 1.16 -26.10 -22.89
C GLY A 693 1.97 -27.31 -23.37
N SER A 694 1.56 -28.56 -23.08
CA SER A 694 2.19 -29.77 -23.65
C SER A 694 1.21 -30.95 -23.70
N PRO A 695 1.19 -31.76 -24.79
CA PRO A 695 0.37 -32.97 -24.87
C PRO A 695 0.94 -34.08 -23.95
N GLY A 696 0.06 -34.81 -23.26
CA GLY A 696 0.43 -35.94 -22.40
C GLY A 696 0.24 -35.72 -20.88
N ALA A 697 -0.82 -35.00 -20.47
CA ALA A 697 -1.14 -34.80 -19.06
C ALA A 697 -1.28 -36.12 -18.30
N ILE A 698 -0.69 -36.18 -17.10
CA ILE A 698 -0.74 -37.35 -16.19
C ILE A 698 -1.26 -36.95 -14.79
N PRO A 699 -2.49 -36.41 -14.66
CA PRO A 699 -3.05 -35.95 -13.39
C PRO A 699 -3.16 -37.06 -12.34
N GLU A 700 -3.21 -38.33 -12.74
CA GLU A 700 -3.16 -39.49 -11.84
C GLU A 700 -1.90 -39.49 -10.98
N ARG A 701 -0.75 -39.08 -11.54
CA ARG A 701 0.51 -39.07 -10.82
C ARG A 701 0.52 -38.00 -9.72
N ILE A 702 -0.14 -36.85 -9.91
CA ILE A 702 -0.33 -35.87 -8.83
C ILE A 702 -1.09 -36.51 -7.66
N GLN A 703 -2.17 -37.24 -7.97
CA GLN A 703 -2.98 -37.87 -6.94
C GLN A 703 -2.18 -38.87 -6.10
N GLU A 704 -1.36 -39.69 -6.77
CA GLU A 704 -0.46 -40.65 -6.13
C GLU A 704 0.56 -39.96 -5.24
N ILE A 705 1.26 -38.93 -5.75
CA ILE A 705 2.27 -38.20 -4.98
C ILE A 705 1.62 -37.49 -3.78
N LEU A 706 0.46 -36.84 -3.94
CA LEU A 706 -0.24 -36.22 -2.82
C LEU A 706 -0.62 -37.22 -1.73
N ALA A 707 -1.06 -38.43 -2.10
CA ALA A 707 -1.38 -39.48 -1.14
C ALA A 707 -0.13 -39.96 -0.39
N GLU A 708 1.00 -40.12 -1.08
CA GLU A 708 2.27 -40.49 -0.45
C GLU A 708 2.81 -39.40 0.48
N LEU A 709 2.76 -38.14 0.05
CA LEU A 709 3.16 -36.99 0.86
C LEU A 709 2.34 -36.92 2.15
N LEU A 710 1.01 -37.03 2.05
CA LEU A 710 0.13 -37.05 3.22
C LEU A 710 0.48 -38.18 4.19
N ALA A 711 0.80 -39.37 3.67
CA ALA A 711 1.23 -40.49 4.51
C ALA A 711 2.59 -40.22 5.22
N LEU A 712 3.47 -39.41 4.64
CA LEU A 712 4.73 -38.99 5.27
C LEU A 712 4.51 -37.89 6.32
N PHE A 713 3.58 -36.96 6.08
CA PHE A 713 3.15 -35.98 7.08
C PHE A 713 2.50 -36.65 8.30
N ASP A 714 1.62 -37.63 8.08
CA ASP A 714 0.96 -38.37 9.16
C ASP A 714 1.96 -39.14 10.04
N LYS A 715 3.08 -39.58 9.46
CA LYS A 715 4.18 -40.23 10.19
C LYS A 715 5.11 -39.23 10.90
N GLY A 716 4.92 -37.93 10.72
CA GLY A 716 5.79 -36.87 11.24
C GLY A 716 7.17 -36.79 10.57
N VAL A 717 7.34 -37.45 9.41
CA VAL A 717 8.57 -37.39 8.60
C VAL A 717 8.70 -36.04 7.92
N LEU A 718 7.58 -35.54 7.38
CA LEU A 718 7.47 -34.20 6.82
C LEU A 718 6.73 -33.30 7.81
N ARG A 719 7.07 -32.01 7.81
CA ARG A 719 6.42 -30.96 8.59
C ARG A 719 6.06 -29.78 7.70
N PRO A 720 4.89 -29.14 7.90
CA PRO A 720 4.53 -27.93 7.19
C PRO A 720 5.64 -26.88 7.29
N LEU A 721 5.81 -26.10 6.23
CA LEU A 721 6.83 -25.05 6.16
C LEU A 721 6.36 -23.82 6.95
N PRO A 722 7.28 -22.94 7.40
CA PRO A 722 6.89 -21.62 7.88
C PRO A 722 6.07 -20.89 6.83
N VAL A 723 4.91 -20.36 7.22
CA VAL A 723 4.01 -19.60 6.34
C VAL A 723 3.90 -18.17 6.82
N THR A 724 4.09 -17.23 5.92
CA THR A 724 3.70 -15.83 6.12
C THR A 724 2.42 -15.55 5.35
N THR A 725 1.41 -15.02 6.04
CA THR A 725 0.10 -14.76 5.46
C THR A 725 -0.08 -13.29 5.13
N TRP A 726 -0.73 -13.01 4.01
CA TRP A 726 -1.31 -11.70 3.69
C TRP A 726 -2.76 -11.90 3.29
N ASP A 727 -3.58 -10.87 3.39
CA ASP A 727 -4.86 -10.85 2.68
C ASP A 727 -4.61 -10.69 1.18
N VAL A 728 -5.43 -11.32 0.35
CA VAL A 728 -5.38 -11.22 -1.12
C VAL A 728 -5.45 -9.77 -1.62
N ARG A 729 -6.08 -8.86 -0.86
CA ARG A 729 -6.11 -7.42 -1.16
C ARG A 729 -4.73 -6.75 -1.02
N ARG A 730 -3.79 -7.39 -0.33
CA ARG A 730 -2.38 -6.99 -0.19
C ARG A 730 -1.44 -7.81 -1.08
N ALA A 731 -1.96 -8.47 -2.13
CA ALA A 731 -1.17 -9.35 -2.99
C ALA A 731 0.03 -8.64 -3.65
N SER A 732 -0.08 -7.35 -3.99
CA SER A 732 1.04 -6.55 -4.53
C SER A 732 2.22 -6.49 -3.55
N THR A 733 1.94 -6.20 -2.28
CA THR A 733 2.92 -6.20 -1.18
C THR A 733 3.51 -7.59 -0.97
N ALA A 734 2.70 -8.64 -0.99
CA ALA A 734 3.15 -10.02 -0.82
C ALA A 734 4.09 -10.47 -1.96
N LEU A 735 3.74 -10.15 -3.22
CA LEU A 735 4.58 -10.44 -4.39
C LEU A 735 5.89 -9.65 -4.36
N ARG A 736 5.87 -8.39 -3.92
CA ARG A 736 7.08 -7.57 -3.73
C ARG A 736 8.00 -8.14 -2.65
N HIS A 737 7.43 -8.55 -1.52
CA HIS A 737 8.18 -9.19 -0.45
C HIS A 737 8.84 -10.50 -0.92
N MET A 738 8.14 -11.25 -1.78
CA MET A 738 8.70 -12.44 -2.44
C MET A 738 9.82 -12.10 -3.44
N SER A 739 9.62 -11.10 -4.31
CA SER A 739 10.59 -10.73 -5.37
C SER A 739 11.92 -10.26 -4.78
N GLN A 740 11.89 -9.58 -3.64
CA GLN A 740 13.08 -9.14 -2.90
C GLN A 740 13.78 -10.28 -2.14
N ALA A 741 13.27 -11.52 -2.25
CA ALA A 741 13.79 -12.71 -1.56
C ALA A 741 13.94 -12.54 -0.04
N ARG A 742 13.12 -11.70 0.61
CA ARG A 742 13.14 -11.47 2.06
C ARG A 742 12.45 -12.59 2.85
N HIS A 743 11.48 -13.26 2.26
CA HIS A 743 10.73 -14.35 2.89
C HIS A 743 11.55 -15.63 3.15
N THR A 744 11.14 -16.38 4.17
CA THR A 744 11.62 -17.74 4.48
C THR A 744 10.41 -18.67 4.46
N GLY A 745 10.54 -19.88 3.91
CA GLY A 745 9.41 -20.80 3.75
C GLY A 745 8.47 -20.37 2.63
N LYS A 746 7.17 -20.23 2.93
CA LYS A 746 6.12 -19.95 1.94
C LYS A 746 5.25 -18.76 2.31
N ILE A 747 4.62 -18.20 1.28
CA ILE A 747 3.65 -17.11 1.41
C ILE A 747 2.27 -17.65 1.04
N ALA A 748 1.25 -17.30 1.82
CA ALA A 748 -0.15 -17.59 1.54
C ALA A 748 -0.98 -16.31 1.50
N LEU A 749 -1.88 -16.21 0.52
CA LEU A 749 -2.93 -15.19 0.48
C LEU A 749 -4.20 -15.75 1.11
N THR A 750 -4.65 -15.17 2.21
CA THR A 750 -5.97 -15.43 2.78
C THR A 750 -7.03 -14.71 1.95
N VAL A 751 -8.18 -15.35 1.75
CA VAL A 751 -9.24 -14.83 0.89
C VAL A 751 -10.44 -14.43 1.76
N PRO A 752 -10.95 -13.18 1.65
CA PRO A 752 -12.13 -12.73 2.37
C PRO A 752 -13.32 -13.67 2.14
N GLN A 753 -13.98 -14.05 3.22
CA GLN A 753 -15.13 -14.94 3.17
C GLN A 753 -16.43 -14.14 3.34
N ARG A 754 -17.49 -14.63 2.70
CA ARG A 754 -18.84 -14.18 3.02
C ARG A 754 -19.39 -14.94 4.22
N LEU A 755 -20.29 -14.30 4.96
CA LEU A 755 -21.08 -14.99 5.96
C LEU A 755 -21.85 -16.14 5.31
N ASN A 756 -21.79 -17.32 5.94
CA ASN A 756 -22.52 -18.49 5.48
C ASN A 756 -23.98 -18.39 5.94
N PRO A 757 -24.98 -18.30 5.03
CA PRO A 757 -26.39 -18.23 5.42
C PRO A 757 -26.86 -19.44 6.25
N GLY A 758 -26.25 -20.61 6.01
CA GLY A 758 -26.52 -21.84 6.76
C GLY A 758 -25.71 -22.01 8.04
N GLY A 759 -24.75 -21.11 8.31
CA GLY A 759 -23.98 -21.08 9.56
C GLY A 759 -24.72 -20.34 10.68
N THR A 760 -24.14 -20.37 11.87
CA THR A 760 -24.59 -19.59 13.04
C THR A 760 -23.76 -18.32 13.16
N ALA A 761 -24.43 -17.18 13.38
CA ALA A 761 -23.77 -15.93 13.81
C ALA A 761 -24.04 -15.67 15.29
N LEU A 762 -22.96 -15.49 16.07
CA LEU A 762 -22.99 -15.11 17.47
C LEU A 762 -22.94 -13.59 17.60
N VAL A 763 -23.90 -13.01 18.32
CA VAL A 763 -23.90 -11.58 18.69
C VAL A 763 -23.91 -11.46 20.21
N THR A 764 -22.77 -11.07 20.79
CA THR A 764 -22.70 -10.77 22.23
C THR A 764 -23.15 -9.33 22.48
N GLY A 765 -23.90 -9.09 23.56
CA GLY A 765 -24.66 -7.83 23.69
C GLY A 765 -25.87 -7.79 22.75
N GLY A 766 -26.32 -8.94 22.24
CA GLY A 766 -27.32 -9.05 21.18
C GLY A 766 -28.72 -8.51 21.52
N THR A 767 -29.01 -8.30 22.81
CA THR A 767 -30.26 -7.68 23.29
C THR A 767 -30.10 -6.17 23.56
N GLY A 768 -28.94 -5.58 23.29
CA GLY A 768 -28.71 -4.13 23.31
C GLY A 768 -29.16 -3.48 22.00
N VAL A 769 -29.22 -2.15 21.94
CA VAL A 769 -29.70 -1.41 20.75
C VAL A 769 -28.88 -1.76 19.50
N LEU A 770 -27.55 -1.59 19.55
CA LEU A 770 -26.66 -1.89 18.41
C LEU A 770 -26.67 -3.39 18.07
N GLY A 771 -26.66 -4.27 19.08
CA GLY A 771 -26.74 -5.71 18.86
C GLY A 771 -28.04 -6.15 18.18
N SER A 772 -29.15 -5.46 18.48
CA SER A 772 -30.45 -5.74 17.87
C SER A 772 -30.54 -5.27 16.43
N LEU A 773 -30.02 -4.06 16.15
CA LEU A 773 -29.90 -3.53 14.79
C LEU A 773 -29.02 -4.45 13.93
N LEU A 774 -27.87 -4.85 14.45
CA LEU A 774 -26.97 -5.79 13.79
C LEU A 774 -27.64 -7.14 13.54
N ALA A 775 -28.31 -7.72 14.54
CA ALA A 775 -28.98 -9.01 14.38
C ALA A 775 -30.02 -8.97 13.25
N ARG A 776 -30.80 -7.88 13.14
CA ARG A 776 -31.74 -7.69 12.03
C ARG A 776 -31.02 -7.58 10.69
N HIS A 777 -29.98 -6.75 10.62
CA HIS A 777 -29.16 -6.54 9.42
C HIS A 777 -28.53 -7.82 8.88
N LEU A 778 -28.02 -8.67 9.78
CA LEU A 778 -27.45 -9.97 9.43
C LEU A 778 -28.50 -10.90 8.76
N VAL A 779 -29.76 -10.82 9.19
CA VAL A 779 -30.84 -11.63 8.61
C VAL A 779 -31.33 -11.06 7.28
N THR A 780 -31.50 -9.74 7.18
CA THR A 780 -32.09 -9.09 6.00
C THR A 780 -31.11 -8.93 4.86
N GLU A 781 -29.90 -8.43 5.12
CA GLU A 781 -28.90 -8.12 4.09
C GLU A 781 -27.93 -9.28 3.84
N HIS A 782 -27.50 -9.97 4.92
CA HIS A 782 -26.53 -11.08 4.80
C HIS A 782 -27.18 -12.46 4.72
N GLY A 783 -28.52 -12.53 4.83
CA GLY A 783 -29.28 -13.77 4.71
C GLY A 783 -29.01 -14.81 5.81
N VAL A 784 -28.40 -14.43 6.93
CA VAL A 784 -28.09 -15.32 8.06
C VAL A 784 -29.38 -15.93 8.60
N ARG A 785 -29.40 -17.26 8.76
CA ARG A 785 -30.60 -17.98 9.23
C ARG A 785 -30.50 -18.52 10.64
N ASN A 786 -29.32 -18.61 11.24
CA ASN A 786 -29.16 -19.06 12.61
C ASN A 786 -28.46 -17.98 13.44
N LEU A 787 -29.15 -17.44 14.44
CA LEU A 787 -28.64 -16.41 15.34
C LEU A 787 -28.52 -16.94 16.77
N LEU A 788 -27.35 -16.74 17.36
CA LEU A 788 -27.11 -16.91 18.78
C LEU A 788 -26.90 -15.52 19.42
N LEU A 789 -27.95 -15.00 20.06
CA LEU A 789 -27.91 -13.70 20.73
C LEU A 789 -27.60 -13.91 22.20
N VAL A 790 -26.54 -13.27 22.69
CA VAL A 790 -26.04 -13.49 24.05
C VAL A 790 -26.05 -12.19 24.83
N SER A 791 -26.59 -12.24 26.04
CA SER A 791 -26.48 -11.16 27.02
C SER A 791 -26.53 -11.74 28.43
N ARG A 792 -26.17 -10.94 29.46
CA ARG A 792 -26.22 -11.42 30.86
C ARG A 792 -27.64 -11.79 31.32
N ARG A 793 -28.66 -11.13 30.75
CA ARG A 793 -30.08 -11.35 31.10
C ARG A 793 -30.76 -12.37 30.18
N GLY A 794 -30.23 -12.62 28.99
CA GLY A 794 -30.83 -13.56 28.03
C GLY A 794 -32.28 -13.20 27.69
N GLU A 795 -33.17 -14.19 27.76
CA GLU A 795 -34.61 -14.02 27.48
C GLU A 795 -35.31 -13.06 28.44
N ASP A 796 -34.76 -12.84 29.64
CA ASP A 796 -35.28 -11.90 30.63
C ASP A 796 -34.91 -10.43 30.31
N ALA A 797 -34.14 -10.18 29.25
CA ALA A 797 -33.82 -8.82 28.83
C ALA A 797 -35.06 -8.09 28.28
N PRO A 798 -35.26 -6.80 28.59
CA PRO A 798 -36.34 -6.01 28.02
C PRO A 798 -36.30 -6.04 26.48
N GLY A 799 -37.44 -6.35 25.83
CA GLY A 799 -37.54 -6.41 24.37
C GLY A 799 -37.02 -7.70 23.71
N ALA A 800 -36.43 -8.64 24.46
CA ALA A 800 -35.90 -9.88 23.88
C ALA A 800 -36.97 -10.74 23.20
N ALA A 801 -38.16 -10.86 23.82
CA ALA A 801 -39.27 -11.63 23.25
C ALA A 801 -39.75 -11.06 21.91
N SER A 802 -39.93 -9.74 21.81
CA SER A 802 -40.32 -9.06 20.57
C SER A 802 -39.25 -9.15 19.49
N GLN A 803 -37.97 -9.02 19.87
CA GLN A 803 -36.84 -9.16 18.94
C GLN A 803 -36.79 -10.57 18.35
N ARG A 804 -36.99 -11.60 19.18
CA ARG A 804 -37.04 -13.00 18.72
C ARG A 804 -38.20 -13.23 17.75
N GLU A 805 -39.39 -12.72 18.06
CA GLU A 805 -40.57 -12.85 17.19
C GLU A 805 -40.38 -12.14 15.84
N GLU A 806 -39.79 -10.95 15.85
CA GLU A 806 -39.50 -10.19 14.63
C GLU A 806 -38.49 -10.92 13.74
N LEU A 807 -37.34 -11.33 14.29
CA LEU A 807 -36.31 -12.03 13.54
C LEU A 807 -36.79 -13.40 13.03
N ALA A 808 -37.61 -14.09 13.80
CA ALA A 808 -38.26 -15.33 13.36
C ALA A 808 -39.24 -15.08 12.20
N ALA A 809 -39.99 -13.97 12.22
CA ALA A 809 -40.85 -13.59 11.10
C ALA A 809 -40.05 -13.24 9.83
N LEU A 810 -38.80 -12.78 9.98
CA LEU A 810 -37.85 -12.57 8.87
C LEU A 810 -37.15 -13.87 8.41
N GLY A 811 -37.49 -15.01 9.01
CA GLY A 811 -37.04 -16.34 8.61
C GLY A 811 -35.75 -16.82 9.26
N ALA A 812 -35.36 -16.26 10.41
CA ALA A 812 -34.21 -16.74 11.19
C ALA A 812 -34.65 -17.64 12.36
N ASP A 813 -33.86 -18.67 12.66
CA ASP A 813 -33.88 -19.38 13.94
C ASP A 813 -33.02 -18.60 14.95
N VAL A 814 -33.64 -18.19 16.06
CA VAL A 814 -33.04 -17.25 17.01
C VAL A 814 -33.03 -17.85 18.41
N ARG A 815 -31.83 -18.03 18.94
CA ARG A 815 -31.58 -18.45 20.33
C ARG A 815 -31.07 -17.27 21.12
N ILE A 816 -31.85 -16.82 22.11
CA ILE A 816 -31.41 -15.79 23.07
C ILE A 816 -30.99 -16.50 24.35
N VAL A 817 -29.72 -16.34 24.75
CA VAL A 817 -29.16 -17.09 25.89
C VAL A 817 -28.56 -16.15 26.93
N ALA A 818 -28.89 -16.40 28.19
CA ALA A 818 -28.26 -15.75 29.33
C ALA A 818 -26.85 -16.34 29.53
N CYS A 819 -25.82 -15.55 29.26
CA CYS A 819 -24.43 -15.93 29.51
C CYS A 819 -23.59 -14.68 29.76
N ASP A 820 -22.76 -14.72 30.80
CA ASP A 820 -21.68 -13.75 30.97
C ASP A 820 -20.48 -14.22 30.13
N THR A 821 -20.15 -13.45 29.09
CA THR A 821 -19.04 -13.79 28.19
C THR A 821 -17.67 -13.56 28.80
N SER A 822 -17.59 -12.84 29.94
CA SER A 822 -16.37 -12.72 30.74
C SER A 822 -16.08 -13.98 31.57
N ASP A 823 -17.03 -14.92 31.69
CA ASP A 823 -16.77 -16.25 32.25
C ASP A 823 -16.43 -17.22 31.10
N ARG A 824 -15.14 -17.61 31.03
CA ARG A 824 -14.62 -18.54 30.02
C ARG A 824 -15.38 -19.87 30.00
N THR A 825 -15.69 -20.43 31.17
CA THR A 825 -16.30 -21.75 31.30
C THR A 825 -17.74 -21.71 30.84
N ALA A 826 -18.46 -20.65 31.19
CA ALA A 826 -19.83 -20.42 30.72
C ALA A 826 -19.87 -20.25 29.20
N LEU A 827 -18.97 -19.42 28.64
CA LEU A 827 -18.88 -19.20 27.20
C LEU A 827 -18.51 -20.48 26.44
N GLN A 828 -17.53 -21.25 26.92
CA GLN A 828 -17.17 -22.54 26.32
C GLN A 828 -18.35 -23.52 26.32
N SER A 829 -19.06 -23.60 27.45
CA SER A 829 -20.26 -24.45 27.57
C SER A 829 -21.32 -24.01 26.57
N LEU A 830 -21.55 -22.70 26.41
CA LEU A 830 -22.50 -22.17 25.43
C LEU A 830 -22.08 -22.51 23.98
N LEU A 831 -20.83 -22.28 23.60
CA LEU A 831 -20.32 -22.56 22.27
C LEU A 831 -20.42 -24.05 21.91
N SER A 832 -20.27 -24.95 22.89
CA SER A 832 -20.46 -26.39 22.68
C SER A 832 -21.90 -26.79 22.33
N THR A 833 -22.88 -25.90 22.51
CA THR A 833 -24.29 -26.13 22.14
C THR A 833 -24.63 -25.69 20.71
N VAL A 834 -23.66 -25.15 19.95
CA VAL A 834 -23.86 -24.81 18.54
C VAL A 834 -23.91 -26.10 17.72
N PRO A 835 -24.96 -26.33 16.91
CA PRO A 835 -25.10 -27.56 16.13
C PRO A 835 -23.98 -27.73 15.10
N ALA A 836 -23.56 -28.98 14.86
CA ALA A 836 -22.55 -29.27 13.85
C ALA A 836 -23.06 -29.05 12.42
N GLU A 837 -24.38 -29.15 12.18
CA GLU A 837 -24.99 -28.88 10.87
C GLU A 837 -25.08 -27.38 10.55
N ALA A 838 -25.05 -26.52 11.58
CA ALA A 838 -25.09 -25.07 11.48
C ALA A 838 -23.92 -24.46 12.29
N PRO A 839 -22.67 -24.71 11.88
CA PRO A 839 -21.49 -24.34 12.67
C PRO A 839 -21.39 -22.82 12.86
N LEU A 840 -20.71 -22.39 13.91
CA LEU A 840 -20.42 -20.98 14.15
C LEU A 840 -19.50 -20.45 13.03
N THR A 841 -19.98 -19.47 12.26
CA THR A 841 -19.25 -18.87 11.13
C THR A 841 -19.06 -17.37 11.27
N GLY A 842 -19.68 -16.72 12.26
CA GLY A 842 -19.51 -15.29 12.51
C GLY A 842 -19.59 -14.96 13.98
N VAL A 843 -18.69 -14.09 14.46
CA VAL A 843 -18.68 -13.57 15.83
C VAL A 843 -18.71 -12.04 15.76
N PHE A 844 -19.72 -11.46 16.41
CA PHE A 844 -19.89 -10.02 16.53
C PHE A 844 -19.96 -9.64 18.00
N HIS A 845 -18.99 -8.86 18.44
CA HIS A 845 -18.85 -8.46 19.82
C HIS A 845 -19.34 -7.03 20.03
N THR A 846 -20.59 -6.87 20.45
CA THR A 846 -21.22 -5.57 20.75
C THR A 846 -21.46 -5.38 22.25
N ALA A 847 -20.95 -6.26 23.10
CA ALA A 847 -21.11 -6.17 24.55
C ALA A 847 -20.20 -5.04 25.10
N GLY A 848 -20.74 -4.29 26.05
CA GLY A 848 -20.02 -3.20 26.71
C GLY A 848 -20.83 -2.61 27.84
N VAL A 849 -20.13 -1.94 28.75
CA VAL A 849 -20.72 -1.10 29.79
C VAL A 849 -19.90 0.19 29.86
N LEU A 850 -20.54 1.27 30.29
CA LEU A 850 -19.91 2.57 30.48
C LEU A 850 -19.93 2.94 31.96
N ASP A 851 -18.88 3.61 32.39
CA ASP A 851 -18.74 4.13 33.74
C ASP A 851 -17.79 5.33 33.73
N ASP A 852 -18.29 6.43 33.16
CA ASP A 852 -17.51 7.62 32.83
C ASP A 852 -17.11 8.41 34.08
N GLY A 853 -15.90 8.95 34.06
CA GLY A 853 -15.34 9.80 35.09
C GLY A 853 -13.92 10.23 34.75
N VAL A 854 -13.56 11.45 35.16
CA VAL A 854 -12.18 11.96 35.05
C VAL A 854 -11.20 11.04 35.79
N VAL A 855 -9.95 11.03 35.35
CA VAL A 855 -8.92 10.09 35.80
C VAL A 855 -8.68 10.14 37.31
N GLU A 856 -8.82 11.31 37.95
CA GLU A 856 -8.68 11.48 39.40
C GLU A 856 -9.82 10.84 40.21
N ALA A 857 -11.00 10.69 39.61
CA ALA A 857 -12.19 10.07 40.23
C ALA A 857 -12.38 8.59 39.82
N MET A 858 -11.52 8.07 38.94
CA MET A 858 -11.54 6.69 38.49
C MET A 858 -11.03 5.75 39.59
N THR A 859 -11.66 4.60 39.78
CA THR A 859 -11.19 3.58 40.73
C THR A 859 -10.86 2.27 40.03
N PRO A 860 -10.00 1.42 40.58
CA PRO A 860 -9.70 0.11 40.00
C PRO A 860 -10.95 -0.74 39.73
N GLU A 861 -11.96 -0.67 40.59
CA GLU A 861 -13.22 -1.40 40.43
C GLU A 861 -14.03 -0.91 39.22
N ARG A 862 -14.04 0.41 38.98
CA ARG A 862 -14.68 1.02 37.80
C ARG A 862 -13.95 0.66 36.51
N VAL A 863 -12.62 0.53 36.56
CA VAL A 863 -11.81 0.03 35.43
C VAL A 863 -12.13 -1.44 35.16
N ASP A 864 -12.09 -2.30 36.18
CA ASP A 864 -12.39 -3.74 36.06
C ASP A 864 -13.79 -3.98 35.50
N ALA A 865 -14.79 -3.25 36.01
CA ALA A 865 -16.18 -3.37 35.56
C ALA A 865 -16.36 -3.09 34.05
N VAL A 866 -15.64 -2.11 33.49
CA VAL A 866 -15.67 -1.77 32.05
C VAL A 866 -14.80 -2.72 31.22
N MET A 867 -13.67 -3.18 31.76
CA MET A 867 -12.77 -4.09 31.06
C MET A 867 -13.37 -5.48 30.87
N ARG A 868 -14.01 -6.07 31.89
CA ARG A 868 -14.53 -7.46 31.80
C ARG A 868 -15.38 -7.77 30.57
N PRO A 869 -16.45 -7.01 30.26
CA PRO A 869 -17.29 -7.32 29.11
C PRO A 869 -16.62 -7.04 27.75
N LYS A 870 -15.45 -6.40 27.70
CA LYS A 870 -14.69 -6.12 26.48
C LYS A 870 -13.41 -6.94 26.38
N VAL A 871 -12.49 -6.77 27.33
CA VAL A 871 -11.18 -7.43 27.38
C VAL A 871 -11.31 -8.94 27.55
N ASP A 872 -11.88 -9.40 28.68
CA ASP A 872 -12.02 -10.83 28.98
C ASP A 872 -12.89 -11.53 27.94
N ALA A 873 -14.05 -10.94 27.64
CA ALA A 873 -14.97 -11.50 26.67
C ALA A 873 -14.33 -11.67 25.28
N ALA A 874 -13.64 -10.65 24.76
CA ALA A 874 -13.01 -10.74 23.45
C ALA A 874 -11.81 -11.70 23.45
N TRP A 875 -11.05 -11.78 24.56
CA TRP A 875 -9.98 -12.76 24.71
C TRP A 875 -10.51 -14.20 24.73
N HIS A 876 -11.56 -14.47 25.51
CA HIS A 876 -12.19 -15.79 25.55
C HIS A 876 -12.80 -16.18 24.21
N LEU A 877 -13.48 -15.25 23.53
CA LEU A 877 -13.96 -15.46 22.16
C LEU A 877 -12.79 -15.77 21.23
N HIS A 878 -11.69 -15.00 21.30
CA HIS A 878 -10.51 -15.24 20.48
C HIS A 878 -9.98 -16.66 20.65
N GLU A 879 -9.77 -17.12 21.89
CA GLU A 879 -9.20 -18.43 22.15
C GLU A 879 -10.15 -19.57 21.81
N LEU A 880 -11.43 -19.46 22.19
CA LEU A 880 -12.41 -20.53 21.99
C LEU A 880 -12.85 -20.67 20.53
N THR A 881 -12.65 -19.65 19.69
CA THR A 881 -13.01 -19.68 18.27
C THR A 881 -11.80 -19.62 17.33
N ARG A 882 -10.57 -19.74 17.84
CA ARG A 882 -9.34 -19.60 17.03
C ARG A 882 -9.25 -20.63 15.89
N ASP A 883 -9.74 -21.83 16.13
CA ASP A 883 -9.64 -22.98 15.20
C ASP A 883 -10.92 -23.15 14.35
N LEU A 884 -11.91 -22.25 14.50
CA LEU A 884 -13.14 -22.27 13.73
C LEU A 884 -12.97 -21.53 12.40
N ASP A 885 -13.62 -22.03 11.34
CA ASP A 885 -13.65 -21.40 10.01
C ASP A 885 -14.62 -20.21 9.99
N LEU A 886 -14.28 -19.16 10.74
CA LEU A 886 -15.06 -17.94 10.79
C LEU A 886 -14.89 -17.14 9.50
N ALA A 887 -15.99 -16.58 8.99
CA ALA A 887 -15.98 -15.55 7.97
C ALA A 887 -15.82 -14.15 8.57
N ALA A 888 -16.30 -13.94 9.79
CA ALA A 888 -16.27 -12.65 10.48
C ALA A 888 -15.93 -12.80 11.96
N PHE A 889 -15.04 -11.92 12.45
CA PHE A 889 -14.79 -11.70 13.87
C PHE A 889 -14.69 -10.18 14.06
N VAL A 890 -15.82 -9.55 14.38
CA VAL A 890 -15.97 -8.09 14.42
C VAL A 890 -16.13 -7.62 15.85
N LEU A 891 -15.25 -6.71 16.27
CA LEU A 891 -15.23 -6.10 17.59
C LEU A 891 -15.76 -4.67 17.50
N TYR A 892 -16.79 -4.34 18.29
CA TYR A 892 -17.28 -2.97 18.39
C TYR A 892 -16.44 -2.24 19.44
N SER A 893 -15.49 -1.48 18.93
CA SER A 893 -14.66 -0.55 19.69
C SER A 893 -15.28 0.86 19.64
N SER A 894 -14.52 1.89 20.01
CA SER A 894 -14.98 3.27 19.99
C SER A 894 -13.86 4.23 19.57
N ALA A 895 -14.24 5.29 18.86
CA ALA A 895 -13.33 6.39 18.52
C ALA A 895 -12.64 6.98 19.76
N ALA A 896 -13.25 6.91 20.95
CA ALA A 896 -12.65 7.31 22.22
C ALA A 896 -11.31 6.61 22.54
N GLY A 897 -11.11 5.37 22.05
CA GLY A 897 -9.82 4.67 22.16
C GLY A 897 -8.72 5.26 21.26
N VAL A 898 -9.11 5.96 20.19
CA VAL A 898 -8.22 6.59 19.21
C VAL A 898 -7.95 8.05 19.56
N SER A 899 -9.00 8.84 19.84
CA SER A 899 -8.92 10.25 20.21
C SER A 899 -8.53 10.47 21.67
N GLY A 900 -8.89 9.55 22.57
CA GLY A 900 -8.69 9.70 24.01
C GLY A 900 -9.69 10.66 24.62
N ASP A 901 -10.99 10.34 24.59
CA ASP A 901 -12.01 11.26 25.07
C ASP A 901 -11.92 11.47 26.60
N ALA A 902 -12.00 12.74 27.03
CA ALA A 902 -11.91 13.11 28.43
C ALA A 902 -13.05 12.48 29.24
N GLY A 903 -12.73 11.91 30.41
CA GLY A 903 -13.68 11.21 31.27
C GLY A 903 -13.91 9.74 30.90
N GLN A 904 -13.23 9.21 29.88
CA GLN A 904 -13.45 7.84 29.39
C GLN A 904 -12.21 6.94 29.48
N ALA A 905 -11.30 7.20 30.42
CA ALA A 905 -10.02 6.48 30.53
C ALA A 905 -10.15 4.94 30.61
N ASN A 906 -11.09 4.43 31.39
CA ASN A 906 -11.38 2.99 31.49
C ASN A 906 -11.97 2.40 30.20
N TYR A 907 -12.86 3.13 29.54
CA TYR A 907 -13.51 2.72 28.31
C TYR A 907 -12.55 2.77 27.12
N ALA A 908 -11.75 3.83 27.00
CA ALA A 908 -10.68 3.95 26.02
C ALA A 908 -9.66 2.82 26.18
N ALA A 909 -9.22 2.51 27.41
CA ALA A 909 -8.31 1.41 27.68
C ALA A 909 -8.88 0.05 27.20
N ALA A 910 -10.14 -0.25 27.51
CA ALA A 910 -10.78 -1.49 27.08
C ALA A 910 -10.92 -1.59 25.55
N ASN A 911 -11.22 -0.47 24.87
CA ASN A 911 -11.36 -0.41 23.41
C ASN A 911 -10.02 -0.54 22.67
N VAL A 912 -8.94 0.07 23.16
CA VAL A 912 -7.61 -0.08 22.56
C VAL A 912 -7.12 -1.54 22.63
N PHE A 913 -7.50 -2.29 23.67
CA PHE A 913 -7.26 -3.74 23.70
C PHE A 913 -8.01 -4.49 22.58
N LEU A 914 -9.28 -4.13 22.30
CA LEU A 914 -10.03 -4.74 21.19
C LEU A 914 -9.36 -4.44 19.85
N ASP A 915 -8.90 -3.20 19.65
CA ASP A 915 -8.20 -2.77 18.44
C ASP A 915 -6.90 -3.58 18.24
N ALA A 916 -6.10 -3.71 19.30
CA ALA A 916 -4.87 -4.50 19.30
C ALA A 916 -5.13 -6.01 19.11
N LEU A 917 -6.23 -6.54 19.66
CA LEU A 917 -6.61 -7.94 19.48
C LEU A 917 -7.04 -8.24 18.04
N ALA A 918 -7.78 -7.35 17.39
CA ALA A 918 -8.13 -7.48 15.98
C ALA A 918 -6.87 -7.53 15.09
N GLN A 919 -5.92 -6.64 15.36
CA GLN A 919 -4.61 -6.62 14.70
C GLN A 919 -3.84 -7.92 14.92
N ARG A 920 -3.77 -8.43 16.15
CA ARG A 920 -3.13 -9.72 16.47
C ARG A 920 -3.77 -10.89 15.71
N ARG A 921 -5.10 -10.90 15.58
CA ARG A 921 -5.82 -11.93 14.81
C ARG A 921 -5.45 -11.86 13.32
N ARG A 922 -5.42 -10.66 12.75
CA ARG A 922 -5.05 -10.45 11.34
C ARG A 922 -3.61 -10.87 11.04
N ALA A 923 -2.66 -10.51 11.89
CA ALA A 923 -1.26 -10.92 11.76
C ALA A 923 -1.09 -12.46 11.84
N ALA A 924 -2.01 -13.17 12.48
CA ALA A 924 -2.07 -14.63 12.53
C ALA A 924 -2.87 -15.26 11.36
N GLY A 925 -3.30 -14.47 10.37
CA GLY A 925 -4.12 -14.92 9.24
C GLY A 925 -5.58 -15.26 9.60
N LEU A 926 -6.04 -14.89 10.80
CA LEU A 926 -7.41 -15.09 11.25
C LEU A 926 -8.28 -13.86 10.95
N PRO A 927 -9.59 -14.02 10.72
CA PRO A 927 -10.51 -12.90 10.67
C PRO A 927 -10.44 -12.10 11.97
N GLY A 928 -10.38 -10.78 11.84
CA GLY A 928 -10.34 -9.84 12.95
C GLY A 928 -10.49 -8.41 12.42
N GLN A 929 -11.55 -7.73 12.84
CA GLN A 929 -11.76 -6.32 12.54
C GLN A 929 -12.33 -5.63 13.77
N SER A 930 -11.71 -4.53 14.16
CA SER A 930 -12.22 -3.61 15.16
C SER A 930 -12.78 -2.38 14.47
N LEU A 931 -14.01 -2.03 14.81
CA LEU A 931 -14.67 -0.81 14.34
C LEU A 931 -14.74 0.16 15.51
N ALA A 932 -13.87 1.16 15.50
CA ALA A 932 -13.83 2.23 16.48
C ALA A 932 -14.93 3.25 16.16
N TRP A 933 -16.17 2.89 16.50
CA TRP A 933 -17.35 3.69 16.18
C TRP A 933 -17.29 5.08 16.81
N GLY A 934 -17.57 6.08 15.99
CA GLY A 934 -18.00 7.41 16.43
C GLY A 934 -19.44 7.40 16.96
N LEU A 935 -20.04 8.58 17.03
CA LEU A 935 -21.36 8.77 17.62
C LEU A 935 -22.47 8.13 16.77
N TRP A 936 -23.46 7.49 17.43
CA TRP A 936 -24.70 7.02 16.81
C TRP A 936 -25.87 7.91 17.30
N GLU A 937 -26.79 8.28 16.41
CA GLU A 937 -27.95 9.12 16.73
C GLU A 937 -29.01 8.38 17.57
N ASP A 938 -29.15 7.07 17.36
CA ASP A 938 -30.07 6.25 18.14
C ASP A 938 -29.62 6.16 19.60
N ARG A 939 -30.44 6.72 20.50
CA ARG A 939 -30.17 6.74 21.94
C ARG A 939 -30.22 5.31 22.49
N SER A 940 -29.05 4.74 22.76
CA SER A 940 -28.88 3.49 23.50
C SER A 940 -28.83 3.76 25.01
N GLU A 941 -28.97 2.73 25.87
CA GLU A 941 -28.62 2.87 27.30
C GLU A 941 -27.19 3.41 27.50
N MET A 942 -26.28 3.14 26.53
CA MET A 942 -24.90 3.62 26.50
C MET A 942 -24.71 5.05 25.93
N THR A 943 -25.71 5.68 25.30
CA THR A 943 -25.59 7.08 24.83
C THR A 943 -26.65 7.99 25.45
N GLY A 944 -27.57 7.44 26.23
CA GLY A 944 -28.68 8.17 26.86
C GLY A 944 -28.29 9.10 28.01
N HIS A 945 -27.02 9.12 28.44
CA HIS A 945 -26.50 10.03 29.48
C HIS A 945 -25.89 11.34 28.92
N LEU A 946 -25.64 11.42 27.61
CA LEU A 946 -25.20 12.65 26.96
C LEU A 946 -26.37 13.63 26.90
N GLY A 947 -26.23 14.78 27.56
CA GLY A 947 -27.22 15.86 27.49
C GLY A 947 -27.16 16.60 26.14
N ASP A 948 -28.25 17.27 25.76
CA ASP A 948 -28.34 17.99 24.47
C ASP A 948 -27.22 19.05 24.29
N ALA A 949 -26.67 19.58 25.39
CA ALA A 949 -25.55 20.54 25.38
C ALA A 949 -24.18 19.92 25.04
N GLU A 950 -23.98 18.63 25.33
CA GLU A 950 -22.74 17.92 25.03
C GLU A 950 -22.71 17.42 23.58
N LEU A 951 -23.86 16.99 23.08
CA LEU A 951 -24.10 16.73 21.65
C LEU A 951 -23.88 17.99 20.80
N ALA A 952 -24.33 19.15 21.29
CA ALA A 952 -24.08 20.43 20.61
C ALA A 952 -22.57 20.76 20.55
N ARG A 953 -21.82 20.55 21.64
CA ARG A 953 -20.35 20.74 21.63
C ARG A 953 -19.63 19.82 20.65
N LEU A 954 -20.03 18.56 20.57
CA LEU A 954 -19.44 17.61 19.62
C LEU A 954 -19.74 18.01 18.17
N ALA A 955 -20.97 18.45 17.89
CA ALA A 955 -21.36 18.96 16.58
C ALA A 955 -20.58 20.25 16.22
N ASP A 956 -20.40 21.16 17.17
CA ASP A 956 -19.60 22.39 17.01
C ASP A 956 -18.11 22.07 16.78
N ALA A 957 -17.60 20.98 17.37
CA ALA A 957 -16.24 20.44 17.14
C ALA A 957 -16.13 19.61 15.84
N GLY A 958 -17.18 19.58 15.00
CA GLY A 958 -17.19 18.91 13.71
C GLY A 958 -17.44 17.40 13.75
N VAL A 959 -17.83 16.82 14.89
CA VAL A 959 -18.17 15.39 15.01
C VAL A 959 -19.69 15.22 15.00
N ARG A 960 -20.21 14.39 14.07
CA ARG A 960 -21.65 14.17 13.92
C ARG A 960 -22.02 12.69 14.12
N GLY A 961 -23.26 12.45 14.54
CA GLY A 961 -23.81 11.11 14.70
C GLY A 961 -24.21 10.45 13.38
N PHE A 962 -24.24 9.11 13.38
CA PHE A 962 -24.81 8.28 12.30
C PHE A 962 -26.25 7.87 12.60
N ALA A 963 -27.10 7.91 11.58
CA ALA A 963 -28.36 7.15 11.62
C ALA A 963 -28.07 5.64 11.57
N ALA A 964 -28.96 4.79 12.10
CA ALA A 964 -28.72 3.34 12.12
C ALA A 964 -28.44 2.72 10.75
N ALA A 965 -29.18 3.13 9.72
CA ALA A 965 -28.98 2.63 8.36
C ALA A 965 -27.59 2.98 7.81
N GLU A 966 -27.10 4.19 8.09
CA GLU A 966 -25.77 4.64 7.69
C GLU A 966 -24.67 3.83 8.41
N GLY A 967 -24.82 3.64 9.73
CA GLY A 967 -23.88 2.85 10.50
C GLY A 967 -23.80 1.38 10.06
N LEU A 968 -24.94 0.77 9.70
CA LEU A 968 -24.97 -0.59 9.16
C LEU A 968 -24.38 -0.68 7.74
N ALA A 969 -24.60 0.33 6.89
CA ALA A 969 -23.93 0.40 5.59
C ALA A 969 -22.41 0.54 5.73
N LEU A 970 -21.94 1.31 6.72
CA LEU A 970 -20.52 1.43 7.05
C LEU A 970 -19.90 0.12 7.55
N LEU A 971 -20.66 -0.68 8.32
CA LEU A 971 -20.23 -2.02 8.72
C LEU A 971 -19.99 -2.90 7.50
N ASP A 972 -20.91 -2.92 6.53
CA ASP A 972 -20.75 -3.72 5.32
C ASP A 972 -19.58 -3.21 4.48
N HIS A 973 -19.46 -1.90 4.34
CA HIS A 973 -18.39 -1.28 3.59
C HIS A 973 -17.01 -1.54 4.21
N ALA A 974 -16.91 -1.57 5.55
CA ALA A 974 -15.69 -1.92 6.26
C ALA A 974 -15.15 -3.32 5.92
N THR A 975 -16.00 -4.26 5.49
CA THR A 975 -15.56 -5.61 5.08
C THR A 975 -14.75 -5.61 3.79
N ALA A 976 -14.88 -4.56 2.95
CA ALA A 976 -14.11 -4.40 1.71
C ALA A 976 -12.62 -4.06 1.97
N PHE A 977 -12.30 -3.63 3.19
CA PHE A 977 -10.96 -3.20 3.63
C PHE A 977 -10.20 -4.30 4.39
N ASP A 978 -8.89 -4.35 4.23
CA ASP A 978 -8.03 -5.32 4.92
C ASP A 978 -7.57 -4.82 6.31
N GLU A 979 -7.89 -3.58 6.64
CA GLU A 979 -7.54 -2.92 7.87
C GLU A 979 -8.13 -3.67 9.08
N ALA A 980 -7.27 -3.95 10.08
CA ALA A 980 -7.69 -4.57 11.33
C ALA A 980 -8.43 -3.59 12.23
N LEU A 981 -8.10 -2.30 12.15
CA LEU A 981 -8.79 -1.19 12.82
C LEU A 981 -9.29 -0.19 11.78
N LEU A 982 -10.58 0.06 11.78
CA LEU A 982 -11.21 1.17 11.07
C LEU A 982 -11.93 2.06 12.07
N VAL A 983 -12.03 3.35 11.77
CA VAL A 983 -12.68 4.36 12.59
C VAL A 983 -13.86 4.93 11.79
N PRO A 984 -15.06 4.34 11.88
CA PRO A 984 -16.26 4.93 11.29
C PRO A 984 -16.64 6.19 12.07
N MET A 985 -16.41 7.36 11.49
CA MET A 985 -16.65 8.65 12.12
C MET A 985 -17.04 9.72 11.10
N ARG A 986 -18.13 10.44 11.36
CA ARG A 986 -18.56 11.55 10.50
C ARG A 986 -17.90 12.85 10.96
N LEU A 987 -16.95 13.33 10.15
CA LEU A 987 -16.19 14.55 10.39
C LEU A 987 -16.61 15.67 9.42
N ASP A 988 -16.90 16.84 9.97
CA ASP A 988 -17.01 18.09 9.23
C ASP A 988 -15.64 18.78 9.21
N THR A 989 -14.84 18.48 8.17
CA THR A 989 -13.48 18.99 8.02
C THR A 989 -13.42 20.51 7.85
N ALA A 990 -14.50 21.13 7.36
CA ALA A 990 -14.61 22.58 7.24
C ALA A 990 -14.83 23.23 8.61
N ALA A 991 -15.71 22.65 9.45
CA ALA A 991 -15.89 23.08 10.82
C ALA A 991 -14.58 22.97 11.63
N LEU A 992 -13.89 21.83 11.51
CA LEU A 992 -12.58 21.58 12.13
C LEU A 992 -11.49 22.60 11.71
N ALA A 993 -11.57 23.17 10.51
CA ALA A 993 -10.64 24.19 10.01
C ALA A 993 -10.98 25.61 10.49
N SER A 994 -12.24 25.84 10.87
CA SER A 994 -12.80 27.17 11.14
C SER A 994 -12.77 27.56 12.63
N ASP A 995 -12.67 26.57 13.52
CA ASP A 995 -12.47 26.81 14.94
C ASP A 995 -11.02 27.30 15.13
N GLY A 996 -10.83 28.55 15.56
CA GLY A 996 -9.50 29.20 15.68
C GLY A 996 -8.59 28.60 16.76
N SER A 997 -8.90 27.40 17.24
CA SER A 997 -8.11 26.56 18.12
C SER A 997 -7.04 25.79 17.33
N ALA A 998 -5.98 25.32 18.01
CA ALA A 998 -4.96 24.51 17.34
C ALA A 998 -5.55 23.13 16.96
N VAL A 999 -5.52 22.78 15.67
CA VAL A 999 -5.98 21.47 15.18
C VAL A 999 -5.27 20.33 15.92
N PRO A 1000 -6.01 19.39 16.55
CA PRO A 1000 -5.43 18.23 17.22
C PRO A 1000 -4.48 17.44 16.30
N HIS A 1001 -3.36 16.95 16.85
CA HIS A 1001 -2.30 16.27 16.07
C HIS A 1001 -2.83 15.14 15.18
N LEU A 1002 -3.79 14.36 15.69
CA LEU A 1002 -4.45 13.27 14.97
C LEU A 1002 -5.14 13.74 13.67
N PHE A 1003 -5.71 14.95 13.65
CA PHE A 1003 -6.47 15.50 12.51
C PHE A 1003 -5.64 16.37 11.56
N ARG A 1004 -4.35 16.58 11.83
CA ARG A 1004 -3.49 17.42 10.96
C ARG A 1004 -3.35 16.88 9.53
N GLY A 1005 -3.54 15.57 9.32
CA GLY A 1005 -3.56 14.96 8.00
C GLY A 1005 -4.86 15.20 7.20
N ILE A 1006 -5.90 15.78 7.80
CA ILE A 1006 -7.23 15.93 7.17
C ILE A 1006 -7.74 17.39 7.15
N VAL A 1007 -7.20 18.30 7.96
CA VAL A 1007 -7.63 19.70 8.04
C VAL A 1007 -6.71 20.61 7.21
N ARG A 1008 -7.28 21.33 6.23
CA ARG A 1008 -6.56 22.32 5.39
C ARG A 1008 -6.45 23.66 6.12
N ALA A 1009 -5.25 24.09 6.52
CA ALA A 1009 -5.06 25.43 7.10
C ALA A 1009 -5.14 26.54 6.03
N PRO A 1010 -5.80 27.69 6.29
CA PRO A 1010 -5.84 28.81 5.35
C PRO A 1010 -4.52 29.59 5.41
N VAL A 1011 -3.64 29.39 4.43
CA VAL A 1011 -2.45 30.23 4.26
C VAL A 1011 -2.88 31.59 3.69
N ALA A 1012 -2.65 32.66 4.46
CA ALA A 1012 -2.78 34.03 3.98
C ALA A 1012 -1.87 34.22 2.75
N ARG A 1013 -2.47 34.36 1.56
CA ARG A 1013 -1.76 34.65 0.30
C ARG A 1013 -0.98 35.95 0.44
N ARG A 1014 0.32 35.86 0.67
CA ARG A 1014 1.27 36.83 0.14
C ARG A 1014 1.42 36.53 -1.34
N ILE A 1015 0.97 37.46 -2.18
CA ILE A 1015 1.21 37.44 -3.62
C ILE A 1015 2.73 37.62 -3.82
N ALA A 1016 3.42 36.50 -4.01
CA ALA A 1016 4.66 36.46 -4.75
C ALA A 1016 4.28 35.92 -6.14
N THR A 1017 4.43 36.76 -7.15
CA THR A 1017 4.34 36.38 -8.55
C THR A 1017 5.48 35.43 -8.86
N ASP A 1018 5.20 34.14 -9.00
CA ASP A 1018 6.06 33.24 -9.75
C ASP A 1018 5.25 32.23 -10.54
N ASP A 1019 5.67 32.12 -11.79
CA ASP A 1019 5.04 31.46 -12.92
C ASP A 1019 5.23 29.94 -12.82
N THR A 1020 4.25 29.21 -12.29
CA THR A 1020 4.26 27.73 -12.36
C THR A 1020 2.86 27.16 -12.48
N SER A 1021 2.45 26.87 -13.71
CA SER A 1021 1.32 25.97 -14.00
C SER A 1021 1.70 25.01 -15.14
N GLY A 1022 1.46 23.71 -14.91
CA GLY A 1022 1.49 22.64 -15.92
C GLY A 1022 2.70 21.72 -15.89
N GLN A 1023 2.68 20.66 -15.06
CA GLN A 1023 3.57 19.50 -15.21
C GLN A 1023 2.77 18.30 -15.73
N GLY A 1024 3.21 17.72 -16.85
CA GLY A 1024 2.73 16.44 -17.37
C GLY A 1024 2.08 16.45 -18.75
N THR A 1025 2.56 17.31 -19.64
CA THR A 1025 3.21 16.78 -20.83
C THR A 1025 4.65 17.26 -20.79
N ASP A 1026 5.53 16.51 -21.46
CA ASP A 1026 6.89 16.91 -21.77
C ASP A 1026 7.96 16.67 -20.70
N LEU A 1027 8.32 15.41 -20.43
CA LEU A 1027 9.69 15.15 -19.95
C LEU A 1027 10.70 15.64 -21.02
N GLU A 1028 10.41 15.48 -22.31
CA GLU A 1028 11.25 15.99 -23.41
C GLU A 1028 11.31 17.53 -23.47
N THR A 1029 10.20 18.28 -23.33
CA THR A 1029 10.19 19.77 -23.34
C THR A 1029 10.55 20.35 -21.98
N ARG A 1030 10.31 19.63 -20.86
CA ARG A 1030 10.90 19.99 -19.56
C ARG A 1030 12.42 19.86 -19.64
N LEU A 1031 12.94 18.74 -20.14
CA LEU A 1031 14.37 18.60 -20.41
C LEU A 1031 14.84 19.67 -21.40
N ALA A 1032 14.13 19.96 -22.49
CA ALA A 1032 14.51 21.01 -23.44
C ALA A 1032 14.60 22.42 -22.82
N ARG A 1033 13.84 22.71 -21.76
CA ARG A 1033 13.84 23.99 -21.04
C ARG A 1033 14.87 24.08 -19.91
N LEU A 1034 15.43 22.96 -19.47
CA LEU A 1034 16.46 22.91 -18.43
C LEU A 1034 17.86 23.09 -19.01
N SER A 1035 18.81 23.58 -18.21
CA SER A 1035 20.23 23.57 -18.57
C SER A 1035 20.78 22.13 -18.65
N PRO A 1036 21.89 21.88 -19.35
CA PRO A 1036 22.49 20.53 -19.43
C PRO A 1036 22.74 19.86 -18.08
N ALA A 1037 23.15 20.63 -17.06
CA ALA A 1037 23.36 20.12 -15.71
C ALA A 1037 22.03 19.73 -15.02
N GLU A 1038 21.02 20.59 -15.09
CA GLU A 1038 19.69 20.36 -14.50
C GLU A 1038 18.93 19.22 -15.19
N ARG A 1039 19.16 19.01 -16.49
CA ARG A 1039 18.63 17.85 -17.24
C ARG A 1039 19.15 16.53 -16.68
N ASN A 1040 20.46 16.45 -16.49
CA ASN A 1040 21.10 15.25 -15.99
C ASN A 1040 20.65 14.95 -14.54
N GLU A 1041 20.55 15.98 -13.70
CA GLU A 1041 20.04 15.86 -12.33
C GLU A 1041 18.58 15.38 -12.31
N THR A 1042 17.71 15.96 -13.15
CA THR A 1042 16.30 15.56 -13.25
C THR A 1042 16.12 14.10 -13.69
N VAL A 1043 16.89 13.65 -14.69
CA VAL A 1043 16.82 12.24 -15.15
C VAL A 1043 17.45 11.30 -14.10
N LEU A 1044 18.52 11.73 -13.42
CA LEU A 1044 19.13 10.96 -12.34
C LEU A 1044 18.18 10.77 -11.17
N ASP A 1045 17.44 11.81 -10.77
CA ASP A 1045 16.46 11.71 -9.69
C ASP A 1045 15.31 10.77 -10.06
N LEU A 1046 14.82 10.83 -11.31
CA LEU A 1046 13.85 9.86 -11.82
C LEU A 1046 14.38 8.43 -11.72
N VAL A 1047 15.64 8.18 -12.14
CA VAL A 1047 16.26 6.86 -12.03
C VAL A 1047 16.38 6.44 -10.56
N ARG A 1048 16.86 7.31 -9.67
CA ARG A 1048 17.02 7.01 -8.24
C ARG A 1048 15.69 6.73 -7.56
N GLU A 1049 14.63 7.45 -7.94
CA GLU A 1049 13.27 7.23 -7.44
C GLU A 1049 12.74 5.85 -7.86
N ARG A 1050 12.88 5.49 -9.14
CA ARG A 1050 12.45 4.17 -9.61
C ARG A 1050 13.29 3.05 -8.99
N VAL A 1051 14.57 3.28 -8.76
CA VAL A 1051 15.48 2.35 -8.09
C VAL A 1051 15.09 2.15 -6.62
N ALA A 1052 14.82 3.24 -5.89
CA ALA A 1052 14.35 3.19 -4.51
C ALA A 1052 13.04 2.41 -4.39
N ALA A 1053 12.08 2.66 -5.31
CA ALA A 1053 10.80 1.95 -5.33
C ALA A 1053 10.95 0.44 -5.60
N VAL A 1054 11.86 0.03 -6.50
CA VAL A 1054 12.14 -1.39 -6.77
C VAL A 1054 12.77 -2.08 -5.56
N LEU A 1055 13.72 -1.41 -4.91
CA LEU A 1055 14.41 -1.94 -3.72
C LEU A 1055 13.59 -1.84 -2.42
N GLY A 1056 12.48 -1.08 -2.45
CA GLY A 1056 11.62 -0.83 -1.30
C GLY A 1056 12.28 0.09 -0.26
N HIS A 1057 13.08 1.06 -0.71
CA HIS A 1057 13.61 2.14 0.12
C HIS A 1057 12.59 3.27 0.25
N ALA A 1058 12.54 3.91 1.42
CA ALA A 1058 11.61 5.00 1.71
C ALA A 1058 11.92 6.30 0.94
N GLY A 1059 13.13 6.46 0.39
CA GLY A 1059 13.55 7.65 -0.35
C GLY A 1059 14.77 7.43 -1.26
N THR A 1060 15.08 8.43 -2.08
CA THR A 1060 16.19 8.42 -3.06
C THR A 1060 17.58 8.55 -2.42
N ASP A 1061 17.66 9.08 -1.20
CA ASP A 1061 18.92 9.26 -0.45
C ASP A 1061 19.62 7.95 -0.11
N ALA A 1062 18.86 6.86 -0.01
CA ALA A 1062 19.40 5.51 0.15
C ALA A 1062 20.07 4.96 -1.13
N VAL A 1063 19.90 5.63 -2.29
CA VAL A 1063 20.42 5.20 -3.59
C VAL A 1063 21.60 6.09 -3.99
N GLU A 1064 22.81 5.55 -3.84
CA GLU A 1064 24.04 6.24 -4.21
C GLU A 1064 24.23 6.31 -5.74
N PRO A 1065 24.36 7.51 -6.35
CA PRO A 1065 24.33 7.68 -7.82
C PRO A 1065 25.43 6.95 -8.60
N ALA A 1066 26.62 6.84 -8.01
CA ALA A 1066 27.80 6.27 -8.67
C ALA A 1066 27.99 4.77 -8.39
N ARG A 1067 27.19 4.19 -7.49
CA ARG A 1067 27.37 2.81 -7.06
C ARG A 1067 26.74 1.85 -8.07
N ALA A 1068 27.39 0.71 -8.29
CA ALA A 1068 26.92 -0.25 -9.28
C ALA A 1068 25.60 -0.90 -8.84
N PHE A 1069 24.65 -1.08 -9.76
CA PHE A 1069 23.37 -1.73 -9.52
C PHE A 1069 23.53 -3.09 -8.81
N LYS A 1070 24.51 -3.90 -9.22
CA LYS A 1070 24.84 -5.20 -8.61
C LYS A 1070 25.24 -5.09 -7.13
N GLU A 1071 25.87 -3.97 -6.74
CA GLU A 1071 26.33 -3.72 -5.36
C GLU A 1071 25.25 -3.13 -4.45
N ILE A 1072 24.23 -2.50 -5.02
CA ILE A 1072 23.04 -2.00 -4.31
C ILE A 1072 21.87 -2.99 -4.34
N GLY A 1073 22.13 -4.24 -4.75
CA GLY A 1073 21.19 -5.35 -4.61
C GLY A 1073 20.31 -5.63 -5.83
N PHE A 1074 20.66 -5.13 -7.02
CA PHE A 1074 19.96 -5.52 -8.24
C PHE A 1074 20.34 -6.91 -8.72
N ASP A 1075 19.33 -7.65 -9.16
CA ASP A 1075 19.46 -8.91 -9.88
C ASP A 1075 18.69 -8.84 -11.23
N SER A 1076 18.66 -9.97 -11.94
CA SER A 1076 17.97 -10.05 -13.24
C SER A 1076 16.46 -9.75 -13.15
N LEU A 1077 15.83 -9.89 -11.98
CA LEU A 1077 14.40 -9.64 -11.79
C LEU A 1077 14.13 -8.16 -11.51
N THR A 1078 14.87 -7.57 -10.57
CA THR A 1078 14.74 -6.13 -10.25
C THR A 1078 15.13 -5.24 -11.43
N ALA A 1079 16.05 -5.69 -12.28
CA ALA A 1079 16.39 -5.01 -13.53
C ALA A 1079 15.22 -4.93 -14.51
N VAL A 1080 14.43 -6.00 -14.63
CA VAL A 1080 13.23 -6.02 -15.48
C VAL A 1080 12.12 -5.13 -14.91
N GLU A 1081 11.94 -5.13 -13.59
CA GLU A 1081 10.99 -4.24 -12.92
C GLU A 1081 11.37 -2.76 -13.15
N LEU A 1082 12.64 -2.40 -12.95
CA LEU A 1082 13.14 -1.05 -13.21
C LEU A 1082 12.92 -0.65 -14.67
N ARG A 1083 13.24 -1.54 -15.62
CA ARG A 1083 12.98 -1.30 -17.05
C ARG A 1083 11.50 -1.06 -17.33
N ASN A 1084 10.59 -1.86 -16.77
CA ASN A 1084 9.14 -1.69 -16.97
C ASN A 1084 8.65 -0.35 -16.42
N ARG A 1085 9.12 0.03 -15.22
CA ARG A 1085 8.82 1.32 -14.60
C ARG A 1085 9.36 2.49 -15.45
N LEU A 1086 10.61 2.38 -15.92
CA LEU A 1086 11.23 3.40 -16.78
C LEU A 1086 10.52 3.49 -18.13
N ASN A 1087 10.15 2.37 -18.77
CA ASN A 1087 9.35 2.39 -20.01
C ASN A 1087 8.01 3.11 -19.79
N THR A 1088 7.37 2.86 -18.65
CA THR A 1088 6.09 3.49 -18.30
C THR A 1088 6.26 4.99 -18.07
N ALA A 1089 7.32 5.39 -17.36
CA ALA A 1089 7.59 6.79 -17.03
C ALA A 1089 8.13 7.61 -18.21
N THR A 1090 8.91 6.99 -19.10
CA THR A 1090 9.61 7.67 -20.21
C THR A 1090 8.91 7.47 -21.56
N GLY A 1091 8.03 6.48 -21.70
CA GLY A 1091 7.44 6.09 -22.97
C GLY A 1091 8.41 5.37 -23.93
N LEU A 1092 9.67 5.19 -23.54
CA LEU A 1092 10.70 4.52 -24.34
C LEU A 1092 10.48 3.00 -24.40
N ARG A 1093 11.14 2.36 -25.38
CA ARG A 1093 11.28 0.90 -25.47
C ARG A 1093 12.70 0.50 -25.08
N LEU A 1094 12.95 0.40 -23.78
CA LEU A 1094 14.28 0.10 -23.25
C LEU A 1094 14.62 -1.40 -23.36
N PRO A 1095 15.90 -1.74 -23.67
CA PRO A 1095 16.34 -3.13 -23.77
C PRO A 1095 16.32 -3.87 -22.41
N ALA A 1096 16.26 -5.20 -22.44
CA ALA A 1096 16.28 -6.01 -21.21
C ALA A 1096 17.66 -6.03 -20.52
N THR A 1097 18.72 -5.67 -21.25
CA THR A 1097 20.11 -5.59 -20.78
C THR A 1097 20.46 -4.24 -20.15
N LEU A 1098 19.51 -3.31 -20.05
CA LEU A 1098 19.70 -1.92 -19.64
C LEU A 1098 20.59 -1.73 -18.40
N VAL A 1099 20.36 -2.51 -17.33
CA VAL A 1099 21.12 -2.42 -16.07
C VAL A 1099 22.55 -2.97 -16.20
N PHE A 1100 22.80 -3.85 -17.17
CA PHE A 1100 24.13 -4.40 -17.46
C PHE A 1100 24.92 -3.48 -18.40
N ASP A 1101 24.25 -2.90 -19.38
CA ASP A 1101 24.85 -1.97 -20.34
C ASP A 1101 25.17 -0.62 -19.66
N TYR A 1102 24.38 -0.24 -18.66
CA TYR A 1102 24.53 0.99 -17.88
C TYR A 1102 24.53 0.67 -16.38
N PRO A 1103 25.69 0.31 -15.80
CA PRO A 1103 25.76 -0.36 -14.50
C PRO A 1103 25.55 0.53 -13.28
N THR A 1104 25.35 1.86 -13.43
CA THR A 1104 25.13 2.80 -12.32
C THR A 1104 23.91 3.70 -12.60
N PRO A 1105 23.22 4.23 -11.57
CA PRO A 1105 22.16 5.22 -11.75
C PRO A 1105 22.58 6.40 -12.63
N THR A 1106 23.80 6.91 -12.46
CA THR A 1106 24.37 7.98 -13.30
C THR A 1106 24.52 7.56 -14.76
N ALA A 1107 25.09 6.38 -15.04
CA ALA A 1107 25.29 5.90 -16.41
C ALA A 1107 23.93 5.66 -17.12
N LEU A 1108 22.95 5.14 -16.38
CA LEU A 1108 21.61 4.92 -16.89
C LEU A 1108 20.88 6.23 -17.17
N ALA A 1109 21.02 7.24 -16.29
CA ALA A 1109 20.45 8.56 -16.51
C ALA A 1109 21.01 9.23 -17.78
N GLN A 1110 22.31 9.11 -18.02
CA GLN A 1110 22.96 9.62 -19.24
C GLN A 1110 22.44 8.94 -20.51
N TYR A 1111 22.23 7.62 -20.46
CA TYR A 1111 21.64 6.88 -21.57
C TYR A 1111 20.19 7.31 -21.85
N LEU A 1112 19.36 7.37 -20.81
CA LEU A 1112 17.96 7.83 -20.94
C LEU A 1112 17.89 9.25 -21.49
N LEU A 1113 18.79 10.14 -21.08
CA LEU A 1113 18.87 11.50 -21.59
C LEU A 1113 19.21 11.52 -23.10
N THR A 1114 20.05 10.59 -23.57
CA THR A 1114 20.39 10.44 -25.00
C THR A 1114 19.21 9.95 -25.83
N GLU A 1115 18.42 9.01 -25.29
CA GLU A 1115 17.24 8.45 -25.97
C GLU A 1115 16.04 9.41 -25.95
N LEU A 1116 15.86 10.19 -24.87
CA LEU A 1116 14.78 11.16 -24.71
C LEU A 1116 15.00 12.46 -25.49
N ALA A 1117 16.24 12.78 -25.88
CA ALA A 1117 16.54 14.03 -26.56
C ALA A 1117 17.61 13.90 -27.66
N PRO A 1118 17.39 13.10 -28.72
CA PRO A 1118 18.38 12.82 -29.76
C PRO A 1118 18.80 14.03 -30.63
N GLY A 1119 18.24 15.22 -30.40
CA GLY A 1119 18.49 16.45 -31.18
C GLY A 1119 18.98 17.66 -30.38
N LEU A 1120 19.27 17.53 -29.08
CA LEU A 1120 19.84 18.63 -28.29
C LEU A 1120 21.37 18.58 -28.36
N PRO A 1121 22.07 19.68 -28.69
CA PRO A 1121 23.52 19.67 -28.77
C PRO A 1121 24.11 19.33 -27.41
N ALA A 1122 24.98 18.31 -27.37
CA ALA A 1122 25.90 18.14 -26.25
C ALA A 1122 26.68 19.45 -26.09
N GLU A 1123 26.89 19.92 -24.85
CA GLU A 1123 27.69 21.12 -24.62
C GLU A 1123 28.98 21.05 -25.44
N GLU A 1124 29.28 22.12 -26.18
CA GLU A 1124 30.65 22.31 -26.62
C GLU A 1124 31.53 22.29 -25.37
N PRO A 1125 32.53 21.39 -25.30
CA PRO A 1125 33.35 21.23 -24.12
C PRO A 1125 33.81 22.59 -23.62
N LEU A 1126 33.81 22.82 -22.30
CA LEU A 1126 34.22 24.09 -21.69
C LEU A 1126 35.53 24.63 -22.29
N GLY A 1127 36.44 23.74 -22.70
CA GLY A 1127 37.67 24.05 -23.41
C GLY A 1127 37.49 24.77 -24.76
N VAL A 1128 36.48 24.41 -25.56
CA VAL A 1128 36.18 25.07 -26.85
C VAL A 1128 35.68 26.49 -26.61
N ARG A 1129 34.75 26.68 -25.66
CA ARG A 1129 34.27 28.03 -25.29
C ARG A 1129 35.38 28.88 -24.68
N LEU A 1130 36.28 28.29 -23.90
CA LEU A 1130 37.44 29.00 -23.34
C LEU A 1130 38.37 29.48 -24.46
N LEU A 1131 38.62 28.62 -25.46
CA LEU A 1131 39.45 28.95 -26.62
C LEU A 1131 38.82 30.04 -27.49
N GLU A 1132 37.50 30.04 -27.69
CA GLU A 1132 36.81 31.11 -28.41
C GLU A 1132 36.86 32.46 -27.67
N GLN A 1133 36.71 32.45 -26.35
CA GLN A 1133 36.85 33.68 -25.55
C GLN A 1133 38.29 34.19 -25.53
N LEU A 1134 39.28 33.31 -25.49
CA LEU A 1134 40.69 33.68 -25.64
C LEU A 1134 40.98 34.25 -27.02
N ALA A 1135 40.46 33.65 -28.09
CA ALA A 1135 40.57 34.18 -29.45
C ALA A 1135 39.90 35.55 -29.60
N HIS A 1136 38.77 35.79 -28.92
CA HIS A 1136 38.12 37.09 -28.88
C HIS A 1136 38.99 38.14 -28.15
N ILE A 1137 39.60 37.77 -27.01
CA ILE A 1137 40.56 38.63 -26.30
C ILE A 1137 41.79 38.92 -27.15
N GLU A 1138 42.33 37.92 -27.87
CA GLU A 1138 43.44 38.11 -28.82
C GLU A 1138 43.07 39.10 -29.93
N THR A 1139 41.87 38.96 -30.52
CA THR A 1139 41.38 39.86 -31.57
C THR A 1139 41.24 41.30 -31.05
N VAL A 1140 40.67 41.50 -29.86
CA VAL A 1140 40.53 42.82 -29.22
C VAL A 1140 41.90 43.42 -28.86
N MET A 1141 42.85 42.58 -28.43
CA MET A 1141 44.23 43.00 -28.16
C MET A 1141 44.95 43.43 -29.44
N GLU A 1142 44.80 42.69 -30.54
CA GLU A 1142 45.36 43.05 -31.84
C GLU A 1142 44.77 44.35 -32.38
N GLU A 1143 43.45 44.54 -32.31
CA GLU A 1143 42.78 45.79 -32.70
C GLU A 1143 43.24 46.98 -31.86
N SER A 1144 43.45 46.77 -30.56
CA SER A 1144 43.87 47.82 -29.63
C SER A 1144 45.34 48.25 -29.77
N THR A 1145 46.22 47.38 -30.32
CA THR A 1145 47.60 47.76 -30.69
C THR A 1145 47.70 48.59 -31.97
N ALA A 1146 46.66 48.60 -32.80
CA ALA A 1146 46.58 49.39 -34.03
C ALA A 1146 46.01 50.81 -33.83
N THR A 1147 45.38 51.09 -32.68
CA THR A 1147 44.85 52.40 -32.30
C THR A 1147 45.72 53.07 -31.23
N ALA A 1148 46.16 54.32 -31.48
CA ALA A 1148 47.10 55.06 -30.63
C ALA A 1148 46.50 55.61 -29.30
N ASP A 1149 45.56 54.90 -28.67
CA ASP A 1149 44.76 55.38 -27.53
C ASP A 1149 44.92 54.56 -26.22
N LEU A 1150 45.90 53.67 -26.13
CA LEU A 1150 46.24 52.97 -24.88
C LEU A 1150 47.44 53.63 -24.18
N ASP A 1151 47.20 54.33 -23.07
CA ASP A 1151 48.26 54.84 -22.21
C ASP A 1151 49.05 53.71 -21.51
N ALA A 1152 50.23 54.04 -20.95
CA ALA A 1152 51.12 53.07 -20.33
C ALA A 1152 50.51 52.42 -19.07
N ASP A 1153 49.61 53.13 -18.39
CA ASP A 1153 49.02 52.71 -17.13
C ASP A 1153 47.93 51.66 -17.36
N LEU A 1154 47.09 51.83 -18.40
CA LEU A 1154 46.07 50.85 -18.79
C LEU A 1154 46.72 49.56 -19.30
N ARG A 1155 47.83 49.67 -20.06
CA ARG A 1155 48.60 48.50 -20.51
C ARG A 1155 49.16 47.69 -19.34
N SER A 1156 49.64 48.38 -18.30
CA SER A 1156 50.11 47.75 -17.07
C SER A 1156 48.96 47.07 -16.32
N ALA A 1157 47.79 47.70 -16.22
CA ALA A 1157 46.60 47.14 -15.57
C ALA A 1157 46.05 45.90 -16.29
N VAL A 1158 45.96 45.92 -17.63
CA VAL A 1158 45.54 44.76 -18.43
C VAL A 1158 46.54 43.61 -18.28
N THR A 1159 47.84 43.90 -18.33
CA THR A 1159 48.90 42.89 -18.13
C THR A 1159 48.81 42.25 -16.74
N ALA A 1160 48.62 43.06 -15.69
CA ALA A 1160 48.45 42.55 -14.33
C ALA A 1160 47.20 41.66 -14.19
N ARG A 1161 46.10 42.01 -14.88
CA ARG A 1161 44.87 41.21 -14.84
C ARG A 1161 45.02 39.88 -15.56
N LEU A 1162 45.64 39.87 -16.73
CA LEU A 1162 45.94 38.64 -17.49
C LEU A 1162 46.88 37.71 -16.71
N ASN A 1163 47.93 38.26 -16.09
CA ASN A 1163 48.81 37.49 -15.21
C ASN A 1163 48.06 36.92 -13.98
N GLY A 1164 47.10 37.67 -13.42
CA GLY A 1164 46.26 37.19 -12.33
C GLY A 1164 45.38 36.01 -12.74
N ILE A 1165 44.79 36.04 -13.94
CA ILE A 1165 44.00 34.94 -14.51
C ILE A 1165 44.89 33.72 -14.75
N LEU A 1166 46.08 33.92 -15.33
CA LEU A 1166 47.05 32.84 -15.58
C LEU A 1166 47.51 32.17 -14.27
N THR A 1167 47.74 32.97 -13.23
CA THR A 1167 48.13 32.49 -11.91
C THR A 1167 47.01 31.68 -11.25
N ALA A 1168 45.77 32.16 -11.33
CA ALA A 1168 44.61 31.43 -10.82
C ALA A 1168 44.40 30.10 -11.56
N TRP A 1169 44.57 30.08 -12.89
CA TRP A 1169 44.48 28.87 -13.72
C TRP A 1169 45.53 27.83 -13.30
N ASN A 1170 46.79 28.23 -13.18
CA ASN A 1170 47.88 27.34 -12.76
C ASN A 1170 47.70 26.82 -11.33
N SER A 1171 47.13 27.64 -10.44
CA SER A 1171 46.83 27.26 -9.05
C SER A 1171 45.71 26.22 -8.99
N ALA A 1172 44.66 26.39 -9.80
CA ALA A 1172 43.54 25.45 -9.90
C ALA A 1172 43.98 24.10 -10.49
N GLN A 1173 44.89 24.09 -11.48
CA GLN A 1173 45.46 22.84 -12.00
C GLN A 1173 46.30 22.09 -10.94
N ARG A 1174 47.10 22.79 -10.13
CA ARG A 1174 47.86 22.16 -9.03
C ARG A 1174 46.97 21.59 -7.92
N ALA A 1175 45.77 22.14 -7.72
CA ALA A 1175 44.81 21.65 -6.73
C ALA A 1175 43.99 20.44 -7.22
N ALA A 1176 43.82 20.29 -8.54
CA ALA A 1176 43.02 19.22 -9.15
C ALA A 1176 43.76 17.89 -9.31
N ASP A 1177 45.09 17.86 -9.16
CA ASP A 1177 45.91 16.64 -9.22
C ASP A 1177 46.94 16.58 -8.08
N PRO A 1178 46.55 16.10 -6.88
CA PRO A 1178 47.48 15.95 -5.75
C PRO A 1178 48.50 14.81 -5.95
N GLY A 1179 48.32 13.97 -6.97
CA GLY A 1179 49.11 12.77 -7.23
C GLY A 1179 50.31 13.00 -8.17
N ALA A 1180 50.36 14.11 -8.90
CA ALA A 1180 51.46 14.43 -9.81
C ALA A 1180 52.76 14.90 -9.12
N ALA A 1181 52.74 15.11 -7.80
CA ALA A 1181 53.90 15.62 -7.04
C ALA A 1181 54.97 14.56 -6.70
N ALA A 1182 54.86 13.32 -7.19
CA ALA A 1182 55.78 12.23 -6.82
C ALA A 1182 56.66 11.69 -7.95
N VAL A 1183 56.55 12.19 -9.19
CA VAL A 1183 57.40 11.72 -10.30
C VAL A 1183 57.73 12.89 -11.21
N GLU A 1184 58.77 13.67 -10.86
CA GLU A 1184 59.55 14.48 -11.83
C GLU A 1184 60.83 15.08 -11.20
N LEU A 1185 61.59 14.26 -10.46
CA LEU A 1185 62.94 14.63 -9.98
C LEU A 1185 64.06 14.28 -10.98
N ASP A 1186 63.76 13.47 -12.00
CA ASP A 1186 64.75 13.02 -12.99
C ASP A 1186 64.76 13.88 -14.29
N SER A 1187 63.91 14.91 -14.39
CA SER A 1187 63.85 15.81 -15.57
C SER A 1187 63.78 17.31 -15.23
N ALA A 1188 63.91 17.68 -13.96
CA ALA A 1188 63.92 19.08 -13.55
C ALA A 1188 65.23 19.78 -13.97
N SER A 1189 65.13 21.02 -14.45
CA SER A 1189 66.31 21.84 -14.75
C SER A 1189 66.97 22.36 -13.46
N ASP A 1190 68.27 22.70 -13.52
CA ASP A 1190 69.02 23.19 -12.34
C ASP A 1190 68.33 24.40 -11.69
N ASP A 1191 67.71 25.29 -12.47
CA ASP A 1191 67.01 26.48 -11.97
C ASP A 1191 65.72 26.13 -11.21
N GLU A 1192 64.98 25.10 -11.63
CA GLU A 1192 63.75 24.64 -10.97
C GLU A 1192 64.06 23.89 -9.66
N ILE A 1193 65.21 23.22 -9.59
CA ILE A 1193 65.72 22.60 -8.35
C ILE A 1193 66.10 23.68 -7.33
N PHE A 1194 66.73 24.79 -7.76
CA PHE A 1194 67.08 25.89 -6.87
C PHE A 1194 65.85 26.64 -6.33
N ASP A 1195 64.82 26.86 -7.15
CA ASP A 1195 63.56 27.47 -6.71
C ASP A 1195 62.76 26.56 -5.74
N PHE A 1196 62.83 25.24 -5.92
CA PHE A 1196 62.24 24.27 -4.98
C PHE A 1196 62.96 24.25 -3.62
N ILE A 1197 64.29 24.34 -3.60
CA ILE A 1197 65.08 24.40 -2.36
C ILE A 1197 64.85 25.72 -1.63
N ASP A 1198 64.83 26.85 -2.33
CA ASP A 1198 64.60 28.18 -1.77
C ASP A 1198 63.19 28.32 -1.16
N SER A 1199 62.18 27.68 -1.75
CA SER A 1199 60.80 27.71 -1.26
C SER A 1199 60.53 26.73 -0.12
N THR A 1200 61.25 25.60 -0.05
CA THR A 1200 61.02 24.55 0.95
C THR A 1200 61.80 24.76 2.25
N PHE A 1201 63.01 25.35 2.20
CA PHE A 1201 63.86 25.54 3.38
C PHE A 1201 63.97 27.00 3.86
N GLY A 1202 63.40 27.96 3.15
CA GLY A 1202 63.33 29.37 3.55
C GLY A 1202 64.69 30.08 3.52
N LYS A 1203 64.75 31.24 2.85
CA LYS A 1203 65.94 32.10 2.88
C LYS A 1203 66.18 32.61 4.30
N SER A 1204 67.37 32.37 4.84
CA SER A 1204 67.92 33.17 5.95
C SER A 1204 68.14 34.62 5.53
#